data_AF-A0A6S7FVJ4-F1
#
_entry.id   AF-A0A6S7FVJ4-F1
#
_cell.length_a   1.000
_cell.length_b   1.000
_cell.length_c   1.000
_cell.angle_alpha   90.00
_cell.angle_beta   90.00
_cell.angle_gamma   90.00
#
_symmetry.space_group_name_H-M   'P 1'
#
loop_
_entity.id
_entity.type
_entity.pdbx_description
1 polymer ?
#
loop_
_entity_poly.entity_id
_entity_poly.type
_entity_poly.pdbx_seq_one_letter_code
_entity_poly.pdbx_strand_id
1 'polypeptide(L)'
;MYGTFPCPDTCGFAKVAALEIEEQIRNNAKENSELTKGKENEYKLKQKQYQQFNTNFNNKEDGRNNFEINFTKYNTNLIKLRSIAGKWNFRKSNEKKQYLDTFSLKQWKKLSENTFGRSFAEALASVPESQLQTKKVPNKYNQEKHKLRREQQYRKAKENIEEQMKDTAFLSGQSVKQWQRNRLALCFEPKAAATARAEKSLEESKKPKDHVGNLEAMTWDKNQLRAEVEGYEDGHVVNWSNLAARYNVCNKSGQLAKNRGQIIKSWLISEGVDVTRFSTQCRKSNGIPISRRKKRRIVGGEISFPTEVHPKVLKQMLQEKLQIGTYSIGERIVPTKYEKLILSKDLEIKRVDFITEGRKIPLRRIREDLLQKHSQYLRKNNNNHYLEMSPTQVMERLKVLGELEENKGLDEMAMREKLATLEQTRNLMVWLDNSTVANHGYLVCLVTCLYDPAVFHTPEEYKEKTSKSVDIQKEIENPEVHIIARCSSADQEQLTYAETRVECIQELKNNCKIDDVEYNDKLRFSHGDSPARAHEAGQQKGGNYFCSTCGVHCDMTDDLAHVLNCKVETLETRQSAIISGKIALKNSKNQKAKPLGNLTKQELEQELASRQIFDDGNKADLQNLLSRKMRGKQRVPTLLFHNPQQKLSEPIMKFCLVSHFMMWGIISNGASLHDVGHHFMMWGKHLH
;
A
#
# COMPACT_ATOMS: atom_id res chain seq x y z
N MET A 1 -21.81 51.99 -14.63
CA MET A 1 -21.37 53.05 -15.58
C MET A 1 -19.87 52.94 -15.78
N TYR A 2 -19.41 52.43 -16.92
CA TYR A 2 -17.98 52.53 -17.28
C TYR A 2 -17.84 53.11 -18.69
N GLY A 3 -17.93 54.44 -18.80
CA GLY A 3 -17.23 55.18 -19.83
C GLY A 3 -15.84 55.51 -19.30
N THR A 4 -14.81 54.86 -19.84
CA THR A 4 -13.42 54.95 -19.37
C THR A 4 -12.75 56.21 -19.92
N PHE A 5 -12.35 57.14 -19.04
CA PHE A 5 -11.22 58.05 -19.29
C PHE A 5 -9.94 57.35 -18.81
N PRO A 6 -8.79 57.47 -19.52
CA PRO A 6 -7.67 56.57 -19.27
C PRO A 6 -6.86 57.00 -18.04
N CYS A 7 -6.97 56.17 -17.01
CA CYS A 7 -5.95 55.80 -15.99
C CYS A 7 -5.52 56.88 -14.96
N PRO A 8 -5.26 56.51 -13.68
CA PRO A 8 -5.14 55.14 -13.12
C PRO A 8 -6.19 54.85 -12.04
N ASP A 9 -7.31 54.16 -12.20
CA ASP A 9 -7.99 53.50 -13.30
C ASP A 9 -9.50 53.70 -13.08
N THR A 10 -10.06 54.78 -13.64
CA THR A 10 -11.47 55.26 -13.59
C THR A 10 -11.88 56.28 -12.50
N CYS A 11 -11.14 57.38 -12.38
CA CYS A 11 -11.45 58.51 -11.49
C CYS A 11 -12.85 59.13 -11.73
N GLY A 12 -13.64 59.29 -10.65
CA GLY A 12 -14.97 59.94 -10.66
C GLY A 12 -14.89 61.46 -10.83
N PHE A 13 -13.91 62.12 -10.18
CA PHE A 13 -13.68 63.57 -10.26
C PHE A 13 -13.42 64.04 -11.69
N ALA A 14 -12.56 63.34 -12.42
CA ALA A 14 -12.25 63.69 -13.82
C ALA A 14 -13.50 63.63 -14.73
N LYS A 15 -14.42 62.69 -14.49
CA LYS A 15 -15.66 62.56 -15.29
C LYS A 15 -16.62 63.70 -15.02
N VAL A 16 -16.81 64.06 -13.75
CA VAL A 16 -17.70 65.16 -13.35
C VAL A 16 -17.12 66.50 -13.77
N ALA A 17 -15.81 66.70 -13.57
CA ALA A 17 -15.10 67.91 -14.00
C ALA A 17 -15.21 68.16 -15.51
N ALA A 18 -15.09 67.13 -16.34
CA ALA A 18 -15.23 67.29 -17.79
C ALA A 18 -16.65 67.75 -18.21
N LEU A 19 -17.69 67.27 -17.52
CA LEU A 19 -19.07 67.70 -17.73
C LEU A 19 -19.31 69.13 -17.22
N GLU A 20 -18.76 69.47 -16.05
CA GLU A 20 -18.87 70.80 -15.44
C GLU A 20 -18.18 71.87 -16.29
N ILE A 21 -16.97 71.58 -16.82
CA ILE A 21 -16.23 72.46 -17.73
C ILE A 21 -16.98 72.62 -19.06
N GLU A 22 -17.56 71.55 -19.61
CA GLU A 22 -18.36 71.62 -20.84
C GLU A 22 -19.56 72.58 -20.66
N GLU A 23 -20.26 72.47 -19.52
CA GLU A 23 -21.41 73.29 -19.19
C GLU A 23 -21.03 74.76 -18.95
N GLN A 24 -19.99 75.02 -18.15
CA GLN A 24 -19.48 76.37 -17.90
C GLN A 24 -19.07 77.08 -19.20
N ILE A 25 -18.25 76.43 -20.04
CA ILE A 25 -17.78 77.03 -21.29
C ILE A 25 -18.95 77.26 -22.27
N ARG A 26 -19.94 76.34 -22.31
CA ARG A 26 -21.11 76.54 -23.17
C ARG A 26 -22.04 77.64 -22.70
N ASN A 27 -22.22 77.80 -21.39
CA ASN A 27 -23.03 78.88 -20.85
C ASN A 27 -22.33 80.22 -21.09
N ASN A 28 -21.02 80.31 -20.85
CA ASN A 28 -20.21 81.50 -21.15
C ASN A 28 -20.22 81.85 -22.66
N ALA A 29 -20.21 80.86 -23.55
CA ALA A 29 -20.29 81.09 -24.99
C ALA A 29 -21.68 81.60 -25.44
N LYS A 30 -22.75 81.15 -24.77
CA LYS A 30 -24.12 81.64 -25.02
C LYS A 30 -24.33 83.06 -24.51
N GLU A 31 -23.76 83.40 -23.36
CA GLU A 31 -23.84 84.74 -22.77
C GLU A 31 -23.03 85.78 -23.56
N ASN A 32 -21.87 85.38 -24.11
CA ASN A 32 -21.03 86.27 -24.93
C ASN A 32 -21.49 86.41 -26.39
N SER A 33 -22.68 85.91 -26.76
CA SER A 33 -23.26 85.96 -28.12
C SER A 33 -22.37 85.38 -29.24
N GLU A 34 -21.39 84.53 -28.91
CA GLU A 34 -20.63 83.76 -29.90
C GLU A 34 -21.57 82.68 -30.49
N LEU A 35 -22.29 83.02 -31.57
CA LEU A 35 -23.22 82.14 -32.26
C LEU A 35 -22.56 80.80 -32.66
N THR A 36 -22.95 79.73 -31.96
CA THR A 36 -22.55 78.33 -32.18
C THR A 36 -23.16 77.75 -33.46
N LYS A 37 -22.93 78.39 -34.62
CA LYS A 37 -23.34 77.87 -35.94
C LYS A 37 -22.13 77.89 -36.87
N GLY A 38 -21.45 76.75 -36.96
CA GLY A 38 -20.30 76.52 -37.85
C GLY A 38 -19.31 75.51 -37.28
N LYS A 39 -18.80 74.60 -38.12
CA LYS A 39 -17.90 73.50 -37.69
C LYS A 39 -16.60 74.02 -37.05
N GLU A 40 -16.08 75.17 -37.48
CA GLU A 40 -14.87 75.78 -36.92
C GLU A 40 -15.06 76.32 -35.49
N ASN A 41 -16.19 76.98 -35.22
CA ASN A 41 -16.49 77.50 -33.88
C ASN A 41 -16.71 76.37 -32.87
N GLU A 42 -17.32 75.27 -33.30
CA GLU A 42 -17.49 74.08 -32.46
C GLU A 42 -16.14 73.42 -32.11
N TYR A 43 -15.20 73.40 -33.05
CA TYR A 43 -13.86 72.88 -32.82
C TYR A 43 -13.07 73.75 -31.82
N LYS A 44 -13.13 75.09 -31.96
CA LYS A 44 -12.52 76.02 -31.01
C LYS A 44 -13.08 75.86 -29.59
N LEU A 45 -14.40 75.65 -29.46
CA LEU A 45 -15.05 75.42 -28.17
C LEU A 45 -14.54 74.12 -27.51
N LYS A 46 -14.44 73.03 -28.28
CA LYS A 46 -13.89 71.75 -27.80
C LYS A 46 -12.42 71.88 -27.38
N GLN A 47 -11.62 72.66 -28.12
CA GLN A 47 -10.24 72.94 -27.73
C GLN A 47 -10.15 73.68 -26.40
N LYS A 48 -10.97 74.73 -26.18
CA LYS A 48 -11.02 75.44 -24.89
C LYS A 48 -11.39 74.50 -23.74
N GLN A 49 -12.37 73.62 -23.94
CA GLN A 49 -12.78 72.60 -22.95
C GLN A 49 -11.63 71.67 -22.58
N TYR A 50 -10.92 71.16 -23.58
CA TYR A 50 -9.78 70.27 -23.37
C TYR A 50 -8.61 70.97 -22.67
N GLN A 51 -8.30 72.21 -23.05
CA GLN A 51 -7.23 72.99 -22.42
C GLN A 51 -7.53 73.24 -20.94
N GLN A 52 -8.74 73.71 -20.61
CA GLN A 52 -9.13 73.96 -19.23
C GLN A 52 -9.17 72.67 -18.39
N PHE A 53 -9.58 71.55 -18.99
CA PHE A 53 -9.48 70.24 -18.34
C PHE A 53 -8.03 69.89 -18.02
N ASN A 54 -7.12 70.01 -18.98
CA ASN A 54 -5.71 69.71 -18.77
C ASN A 54 -5.05 70.63 -17.73
N THR A 55 -5.38 71.91 -17.68
CA THR A 55 -4.83 72.81 -16.65
C THR A 55 -5.22 72.38 -15.23
N ASN A 56 -6.43 71.83 -15.04
CA ASN A 56 -6.89 71.39 -13.73
C ASN A 56 -6.31 70.04 -13.27
N PHE A 57 -5.81 69.20 -14.19
CA PHE A 57 -5.39 67.83 -13.90
C PHE A 57 -3.95 67.46 -14.33
N ASN A 58 -3.28 68.30 -15.13
CA ASN A 58 -1.89 68.14 -15.56
C ASN A 58 -1.07 69.36 -15.12
N ASN A 59 -0.74 69.44 -13.84
CA ASN A 59 0.22 70.42 -13.34
C ASN A 59 1.64 69.90 -13.56
N LYS A 60 2.45 70.61 -14.35
CA LYS A 60 3.76 70.13 -14.85
C LYS A 60 4.89 70.17 -13.82
N GLU A 61 4.67 70.70 -12.62
CA GLU A 61 5.74 70.92 -11.63
C GLU A 61 6.12 69.67 -10.83
N ASP A 62 5.28 68.62 -10.80
CA ASP A 62 5.44 67.50 -9.85
C ASP A 62 5.95 66.17 -10.43
N GLY A 63 6.62 66.18 -11.59
CA GLY A 63 7.54 65.11 -12.03
C GLY A 63 7.03 63.65 -12.03
N ARG A 64 5.72 63.38 -12.00
CA ARG A 64 5.14 62.01 -11.99
C ARG A 64 3.95 61.90 -12.95
N ASN A 65 3.83 60.71 -13.57
CA ASN A 65 2.83 60.24 -14.54
C ASN A 65 1.65 61.21 -14.80
N ASN A 66 1.78 62.01 -15.86
CA ASN A 66 0.76 62.94 -16.32
C ASN A 66 -0.56 62.19 -16.63
N PHE A 67 -1.70 62.83 -16.34
CA PHE A 67 -3.03 62.52 -16.88
C PHE A 67 -3.06 62.85 -18.39
N GLU A 68 -2.14 62.27 -19.15
CA GLU A 68 -1.93 62.63 -20.56
C GLU A 68 -2.99 61.97 -21.44
N ILE A 69 -4.06 62.71 -21.69
CA ILE A 69 -5.15 62.28 -22.57
C ILE A 69 -5.07 63.10 -23.84
N ASN A 70 -4.96 62.46 -25.00
CA ASN A 70 -5.02 63.19 -26.27
C ASN A 70 -6.42 63.81 -26.50
N PHE A 71 -6.45 65.03 -27.07
CA PHE A 71 -7.65 65.79 -27.47
C PHE A 71 -8.75 64.94 -28.14
N THR A 72 -8.39 64.07 -29.08
CA THR A 72 -9.36 63.23 -29.81
C THR A 72 -10.05 62.23 -28.86
N LYS A 73 -9.29 61.67 -27.91
CA LYS A 73 -9.77 60.71 -26.92
C LYS A 73 -10.63 61.42 -25.86
N TYR A 74 -10.25 62.64 -25.46
CA TYR A 74 -11.05 63.48 -24.57
C TYR A 74 -12.45 63.74 -25.15
N ASN A 75 -12.53 64.24 -26.38
CA ASN A 75 -13.82 64.58 -27.00
C ASN A 75 -14.72 63.36 -27.23
N THR A 76 -14.14 62.24 -27.69
CA THR A 76 -14.90 61.00 -27.90
C THR A 76 -15.52 60.51 -26.59
N ASN A 77 -14.78 60.62 -25.48
CA ASN A 77 -15.27 60.18 -24.17
C ASN A 77 -16.25 61.17 -23.54
N LEU A 78 -16.07 62.47 -23.74
CA LEU A 78 -17.00 63.49 -23.25
C LEU A 78 -18.42 63.28 -23.84
N ILE A 79 -18.52 62.96 -25.12
CA ILE A 79 -19.81 62.62 -25.78
C ILE A 79 -20.48 61.42 -25.10
N LYS A 80 -19.69 60.36 -24.82
CA LYS A 80 -20.20 59.16 -24.12
C LYS A 80 -20.67 59.49 -22.70
N LEU A 81 -19.91 60.30 -21.96
CA LEU A 81 -20.27 60.73 -20.61
C LEU A 81 -21.56 61.54 -20.60
N ARG A 82 -21.74 62.46 -21.55
CA ARG A 82 -22.98 63.23 -21.70
C ARG A 82 -24.19 62.33 -21.93
N SER A 83 -24.05 61.32 -22.81
CA SER A 83 -25.13 60.34 -23.04
C SER A 83 -25.48 59.58 -21.76
N ILE A 84 -24.48 59.17 -20.99
CA ILE A 84 -24.68 58.45 -19.73
C ILE A 84 -25.33 59.35 -18.68
N ALA A 85 -24.87 60.58 -18.52
CA ALA A 85 -25.41 61.55 -17.57
C ALA A 85 -26.86 61.95 -17.92
N GLY A 86 -27.20 61.98 -19.20
CA GLY A 86 -28.57 62.20 -19.70
C GLY A 86 -29.51 61.02 -19.45
N LYS A 87 -28.99 59.78 -19.41
CA LYS A 87 -29.75 58.55 -19.13
C LYS A 87 -29.92 58.25 -17.63
N TRP A 88 -29.47 59.14 -16.75
CA TRP A 88 -29.66 58.96 -15.31
C TRP A 88 -31.15 59.00 -14.96
N ASN A 89 -31.63 58.02 -14.20
CA ASN A 89 -33.05 57.87 -13.87
C ASN A 89 -33.59 59.15 -13.19
N PHE A 90 -34.64 59.76 -13.77
CA PHE A 90 -35.22 61.02 -13.28
C PHE A 90 -35.74 60.90 -11.84
N ARG A 91 -36.23 59.71 -11.44
CA ARG A 91 -36.73 59.44 -10.08
C ARG A 91 -35.62 59.43 -9.02
N LYS A 92 -34.35 59.47 -9.43
CA LYS A 92 -33.15 59.52 -8.58
C LYS A 92 -32.36 60.83 -8.79
N SER A 93 -33.07 61.93 -9.04
CA SER A 93 -32.51 63.28 -9.21
C SER A 93 -31.61 63.71 -8.04
N ASN A 94 -32.04 63.44 -6.80
CA ASN A 94 -31.26 63.78 -5.60
C ASN A 94 -29.93 63.02 -5.53
N GLU A 95 -29.91 61.73 -5.87
CA GLU A 95 -28.68 60.93 -5.93
C GLU A 95 -27.72 61.46 -7.01
N LYS A 96 -28.25 61.88 -8.17
CA LYS A 96 -27.45 62.49 -9.24
C LYS A 96 -26.81 63.79 -8.76
N LYS A 97 -27.57 64.66 -8.10
CA LYS A 97 -27.09 65.94 -7.58
C LYS A 97 -25.99 65.73 -6.53
N GLN A 98 -26.22 64.80 -5.59
CA GLN A 98 -25.24 64.44 -4.57
C GLN A 98 -23.95 63.88 -5.19
N TYR A 99 -24.05 63.01 -6.20
CA TYR A 99 -22.89 62.47 -6.90
C TYR A 99 -22.08 63.55 -7.61
N LEU A 100 -22.74 64.44 -8.35
CA LEU A 100 -22.07 65.55 -9.06
C LEU A 100 -21.41 66.54 -8.09
N ASP A 101 -22.03 66.82 -6.95
CA ASP A 101 -21.46 67.72 -5.94
C ASP A 101 -20.25 67.10 -5.23
N THR A 102 -20.34 65.81 -4.87
CA THR A 102 -19.28 65.05 -4.19
C THR A 102 -18.01 64.99 -5.04
N PHE A 103 -18.16 64.80 -6.36
CA PHE A 103 -17.04 64.67 -7.30
C PHE A 103 -16.75 65.97 -8.08
N SER A 104 -17.21 67.12 -7.58
CA SER A 104 -17.03 68.43 -8.24
C SER A 104 -15.58 68.91 -8.27
N LEU A 105 -15.27 69.84 -9.17
CA LEU A 105 -13.95 70.49 -9.24
C LEU A 105 -13.59 71.24 -7.94
N LYS A 106 -14.60 71.78 -7.24
CA LYS A 106 -14.42 72.49 -5.97
C LYS A 106 -13.92 71.54 -4.87
N GLN A 107 -14.48 70.34 -4.80
CA GLN A 107 -14.04 69.33 -3.82
C GLN A 107 -12.67 68.75 -4.19
N TRP A 108 -12.38 68.59 -5.49
CA TRP A 108 -11.06 68.18 -5.95
C TRP A 108 -9.95 69.13 -5.48
N LYS A 109 -10.15 70.45 -5.63
CA LYS A 109 -9.18 71.46 -5.17
C LYS A 109 -8.99 71.48 -3.65
N LYS A 110 -10.03 71.14 -2.86
CA LYS A 110 -9.92 71.01 -1.41
C LYS A 110 -9.12 69.77 -0.97
N LEU A 111 -9.18 68.69 -1.74
CA LEU A 111 -8.47 67.43 -1.42
C LEU A 111 -6.96 67.56 -1.63
N SER A 112 -6.51 68.31 -2.64
CA SER A 112 -5.09 68.48 -2.95
C SER A 112 -4.29 69.19 -1.85
N GLU A 113 -4.93 70.04 -1.03
CA GLU A 113 -4.21 70.81 -0.01
C GLU A 113 -3.93 70.04 1.30
N ASN A 114 -4.67 68.96 1.60
CA ASN A 114 -4.65 68.35 2.94
C ASN A 114 -4.40 66.83 3.03
N THR A 115 -4.02 66.13 1.94
CA THR A 115 -3.81 64.66 1.97
C THR A 115 -2.62 64.15 1.17
N PHE A 116 -1.50 64.85 1.19
CA PHE A 116 -0.26 64.35 0.58
C PHE A 116 0.37 63.22 1.42
N GLY A 117 0.46 62.01 0.85
CA GLY A 117 1.13 60.84 1.43
C GLY A 117 0.24 59.70 1.95
N ARG A 118 -1.10 59.82 1.87
CA ARG A 118 -2.05 58.76 2.26
C ARG A 118 -2.62 58.04 1.05
N SER A 119 -2.98 56.76 1.19
CA SER A 119 -3.60 56.02 0.09
C SER A 119 -4.99 56.60 -0.25
N PHE A 120 -5.40 56.52 -1.52
CA PHE A 120 -6.70 57.06 -1.98
C PHE A 120 -7.90 56.53 -1.15
N ALA A 121 -7.81 55.29 -0.67
CA ALA A 121 -8.82 54.67 0.19
C ALA A 121 -8.86 55.31 1.60
N GLU A 122 -7.72 55.69 2.17
CA GLU A 122 -7.65 56.37 3.47
C GLU A 122 -8.12 57.82 3.39
N ALA A 123 -7.80 58.52 2.30
CA ALA A 123 -8.29 59.88 2.07
C ALA A 123 -9.83 59.91 1.95
N LEU A 124 -10.42 58.97 1.21
CA LEU A 124 -11.87 58.86 1.07
C LEU A 124 -12.59 58.50 2.38
N ALA A 125 -12.01 57.61 3.19
CA ALA A 125 -12.58 57.22 4.48
C ALA A 125 -12.50 58.33 5.55
N SER A 126 -11.65 59.34 5.35
CA SER A 126 -11.50 60.49 6.26
C SER A 126 -12.52 61.60 6.05
N VAL A 127 -13.29 61.55 4.96
CA VAL A 127 -14.38 62.50 4.68
C VAL A 127 -15.63 62.05 5.44
N PRO A 128 -16.07 62.77 6.50
CA PRO A 128 -17.14 62.33 7.39
C PRO A 128 -18.48 62.13 6.67
N GLU A 129 -18.76 62.91 5.62
CA GLU A 129 -20.02 62.80 4.88
C GLU A 129 -20.12 61.57 3.97
N SER A 130 -19.02 60.84 3.73
CA SER A 130 -19.00 59.72 2.78
C SER A 130 -19.64 58.44 3.30
N GLN A 131 -19.74 58.25 4.64
CA GLN A 131 -20.23 57.01 5.29
C GLN A 131 -19.63 55.69 4.76
N LEU A 132 -18.48 55.73 4.07
CA LEU A 132 -17.86 54.57 3.45
C LEU A 132 -16.90 53.89 4.44
N GLN A 133 -17.26 52.70 4.91
CA GLN A 133 -16.34 51.85 5.68
C GLN A 133 -15.38 51.10 4.73
N THR A 134 -14.07 51.18 4.99
CA THR A 134 -13.07 50.37 4.28
C THR A 134 -13.40 48.89 4.45
N LYS A 135 -13.60 48.16 3.34
CA LYS A 135 -13.74 46.71 3.37
C LYS A 135 -12.44 46.11 3.92
N LYS A 136 -12.49 45.56 5.14
CA LYS A 136 -11.33 44.93 5.78
C LYS A 136 -10.75 43.87 4.83
N VAL A 137 -9.53 44.09 4.34
CA VAL A 137 -8.74 43.11 3.59
C VAL A 137 -8.78 41.79 4.37
N PRO A 138 -8.97 40.61 3.74
CA PRO A 138 -9.01 39.34 4.46
C PRO A 138 -7.80 39.23 5.38
N ASN A 139 -8.10 39.25 6.68
CA ASN A 139 -7.17 39.36 7.80
C ASN A 139 -5.97 38.42 7.58
N LYS A 140 -4.72 38.91 7.71
CA LYS A 140 -3.49 38.07 7.68
C LYS A 140 -3.66 36.80 8.52
N TYR A 141 -4.38 36.92 9.63
CA TYR A 141 -4.84 35.83 10.49
C TYR A 141 -5.59 34.70 9.76
N ASN A 142 -6.52 35.01 8.85
CA ASN A 142 -7.23 33.99 8.08
C ASN A 142 -6.30 33.31 7.06
N GLN A 143 -5.40 34.06 6.42
CA GLN A 143 -4.40 33.48 5.52
C GLN A 143 -3.42 32.57 6.26
N GLU A 144 -2.93 32.98 7.43
CA GLU A 144 -2.10 32.15 8.32
C GLU A 144 -2.87 30.93 8.82
N LYS A 145 -4.12 31.07 9.26
CA LYS A 145 -4.98 29.95 9.67
C LYS A 145 -5.20 28.95 8.53
N HIS A 146 -5.39 29.42 7.30
CA HIS A 146 -5.48 28.55 6.11
C HIS A 146 -4.15 27.91 5.74
N LYS A 147 -3.01 28.58 5.95
CA LYS A 147 -1.68 28.02 5.76
C LYS A 147 -1.40 26.91 6.80
N LEU A 148 -1.69 27.19 8.07
CA LEU A 148 -1.50 26.28 9.19
C LEU A 148 -2.40 25.05 9.09
N ARG A 149 -3.68 25.21 8.69
CA ARG A 149 -4.57 24.08 8.38
C ARG A 149 -4.03 23.19 7.26
N ARG A 150 -3.51 23.79 6.18
CA ARG A 150 -2.89 23.05 5.08
C ARG A 150 -1.65 22.29 5.56
N GLU A 151 -0.75 22.95 6.30
CA GLU A 151 0.44 22.32 6.87
C GLU A 151 0.10 21.15 7.80
N GLN A 152 -0.94 21.29 8.65
CA GLN A 152 -1.41 20.20 9.50
C GLN A 152 -2.02 19.04 8.70
N GLN A 153 -2.82 19.33 7.67
CA GLN A 153 -3.37 18.31 6.77
C GLN A 153 -2.26 17.56 6.02
N TYR A 154 -1.26 18.29 5.51
CA TYR A 154 -0.10 17.68 4.86
C TYR A 154 0.73 16.84 5.82
N ARG A 155 0.94 17.30 7.06
CA ARG A 155 1.66 16.54 8.08
C ARG A 155 0.95 15.22 8.39
N LYS A 156 -0.36 15.27 8.63
CA LYS A 156 -1.18 14.07 8.83
C LYS A 156 -1.14 13.13 7.62
N ALA A 157 -1.28 13.67 6.40
CA ALA A 157 -1.22 12.86 5.19
C ALA A 157 0.16 12.21 5.00
N LYS A 158 1.24 12.94 5.29
CA LYS A 158 2.61 12.42 5.25
C LYS A 158 2.82 11.33 6.30
N GLU A 159 2.40 11.55 7.53
CA GLU A 159 2.46 10.58 8.62
C GLU A 159 1.71 9.29 8.24
N ASN A 160 0.48 9.41 7.71
CA ASN A 160 -0.30 8.26 7.24
C ASN A 160 0.40 7.49 6.11
N ILE A 161 0.98 8.20 5.13
CA ILE A 161 1.72 7.55 4.03
C ILE A 161 2.98 6.85 4.56
N GLU A 162 3.72 7.50 5.45
CA GLU A 162 4.92 6.92 6.06
C GLU A 162 4.59 5.71 6.95
N GLU A 163 3.46 5.75 7.67
CA GLU A 163 2.95 4.62 8.45
C GLU A 163 2.54 3.44 7.56
N GLN A 164 1.76 3.70 6.51
CA GLN A 164 1.41 2.69 5.51
C GLN A 164 2.65 2.10 4.84
N MET A 165 3.67 2.92 4.52
CA MET A 165 4.95 2.45 3.99
C MET A 165 5.69 1.56 4.99
N LYS A 166 5.66 1.86 6.30
CA LYS A 166 6.29 1.03 7.34
C LYS A 166 5.62 -0.33 7.43
N ASP A 167 4.30 -0.37 7.37
CA ASP A 167 3.53 -1.61 7.47
C ASP A 167 3.68 -2.49 6.23
N THR A 168 3.83 -1.88 5.05
CA THR A 168 3.95 -2.60 3.76
C THR A 168 5.38 -2.93 3.35
N ALA A 169 6.41 -2.28 3.93
CA ALA A 169 7.81 -2.45 3.52
C ALA A 169 8.27 -3.92 3.56
N PHE A 170 7.81 -4.69 4.56
CA PHE A 170 8.17 -6.10 4.74
C PHE A 170 7.33 -7.07 3.91
N LEU A 171 6.22 -6.61 3.32
CA LEU A 171 5.35 -7.43 2.47
C LEU A 171 5.86 -7.52 1.03
N SER A 172 6.83 -6.69 0.62
CA SER A 172 7.29 -6.63 -0.77
C SER A 172 8.12 -7.84 -1.23
N GLY A 173 8.55 -8.72 -0.32
CA GLY A 173 9.48 -9.83 -0.58
C GLY A 173 10.89 -9.37 -0.99
N GLN A 174 11.15 -8.06 -1.07
CA GLN A 174 12.45 -7.53 -1.47
C GLN A 174 13.47 -7.69 -0.35
N SER A 175 14.69 -8.12 -0.69
CA SER A 175 15.77 -8.09 0.29
C SER A 175 16.04 -6.66 0.75
N VAL A 176 16.44 -6.48 2.01
CA VAL A 176 16.81 -5.16 2.57
C VAL A 176 17.84 -4.43 1.70
N LYS A 177 18.75 -5.17 1.06
CA LYS A 177 19.73 -4.61 0.11
C LYS A 177 19.07 -4.10 -1.16
N GLN A 178 18.13 -4.86 -1.73
CA GLN A 178 17.40 -4.44 -2.93
C GLN A 178 16.53 -3.22 -2.63
N TRP A 179 15.83 -3.23 -1.49
CA TRP A 179 15.02 -2.11 -1.06
C TRP A 179 15.85 -0.84 -0.85
N GLN A 180 17.01 -0.95 -0.20
CA GLN A 180 17.96 0.16 -0.05
C GLN A 180 18.42 0.72 -1.41
N ARG A 181 18.64 -0.13 -2.42
CA ARG A 181 19.00 0.32 -3.78
C ARG A 181 17.83 1.06 -4.43
N ASN A 182 16.63 0.49 -4.35
CA ASN A 182 15.40 1.09 -4.90
C ASN A 182 15.14 2.45 -4.27
N ARG A 183 15.22 2.55 -2.93
CA ARG A 183 15.14 3.82 -2.22
C ARG A 183 16.16 4.82 -2.76
N LEU A 184 17.43 4.46 -2.84
CA LEU A 184 18.47 5.39 -3.34
C LEU A 184 18.29 5.79 -4.81
N ALA A 185 17.60 4.97 -5.61
CA ALA A 185 17.28 5.28 -6.99
C ALA A 185 16.07 6.23 -7.12
N LEU A 186 15.09 6.11 -6.22
CA LEU A 186 13.82 6.85 -6.27
C LEU A 186 13.78 8.09 -5.37
N CYS A 187 14.55 8.08 -4.29
CA CYS A 187 14.51 9.08 -3.23
C CYS A 187 15.83 9.84 -3.09
N PHE A 188 15.73 11.12 -2.70
CA PHE A 188 16.89 11.93 -2.36
C PHE A 188 17.38 11.61 -0.95
N GLU A 189 18.66 11.32 -0.79
CA GLU A 189 19.31 11.21 0.53
C GLU A 189 19.83 12.57 1.03
N PRO A 190 19.84 12.82 2.36
CA PRO A 190 20.49 14.00 2.94
C PRO A 190 21.99 14.03 2.65
N LYS A 191 22.57 15.23 2.51
CA LYS A 191 24.01 15.41 2.20
C LYS A 191 24.93 14.70 3.21
N ALA A 192 24.58 14.75 4.50
CA ALA A 192 25.33 14.07 5.56
C ALA A 192 25.34 12.54 5.40
N ALA A 193 24.21 11.95 4.98
CA ALA A 193 24.13 10.51 4.74
C ALA A 193 24.92 10.09 3.48
N ALA A 194 24.88 10.90 2.42
CA ALA A 194 25.62 10.66 1.19
C ALA A 194 27.15 10.71 1.39
N THR A 195 27.62 11.68 2.18
CA THR A 195 29.04 11.87 2.50
C THR A 195 29.57 10.72 3.36
N ALA A 196 28.88 10.37 4.44
CA ALA A 196 29.24 9.21 5.26
C ALA A 196 29.29 7.88 4.47
N ARG A 197 28.40 7.69 3.48
CA ARG A 197 28.43 6.52 2.60
C ARG A 197 29.63 6.53 1.65
N ALA A 198 30.00 7.70 1.13
CA ALA A 198 31.16 7.85 0.25
C ALA A 198 32.46 7.59 1.00
N GLU A 199 32.59 8.13 2.22
CA GLU A 199 33.71 7.88 3.15
C GLU A 199 33.83 6.39 3.49
N LYS A 200 32.73 5.73 3.85
CA LYS A 200 32.73 4.29 4.11
C LYS A 200 33.10 3.45 2.88
N SER A 201 32.72 3.88 1.67
CA SER A 201 33.12 3.20 0.44
C SER A 201 34.59 3.46 0.05
N LEU A 202 35.23 4.47 0.63
CA LEU A 202 36.67 4.72 0.51
C LEU A 202 37.46 3.86 1.50
N GLU A 203 36.91 3.61 2.71
CA GLU A 203 37.48 2.69 3.70
C GLU A 203 37.40 1.21 3.26
N GLU A 204 36.30 0.82 2.58
CA GLU A 204 36.22 -0.49 1.93
C GLU A 204 37.15 -0.50 0.70
N SER A 205 38.39 -0.93 0.90
CA SER A 205 39.45 -1.05 -0.10
C SER A 205 39.04 -1.90 -1.32
N LYS A 206 38.26 -1.33 -2.22
CA LYS A 206 38.05 -1.87 -3.57
C LYS A 206 39.37 -1.69 -4.30
N LYS A 207 40.00 -2.80 -4.69
CA LYS A 207 41.16 -2.79 -5.59
C LYS A 207 40.87 -1.81 -6.74
N PRO A 208 41.75 -0.83 -7.02
CA PRO A 208 41.54 0.08 -8.12
C PRO A 208 41.32 -0.76 -9.38
N LYS A 209 40.23 -0.50 -10.09
CA LYS A 209 39.97 -1.19 -11.36
C LYS A 209 41.10 -0.82 -12.30
N ASP A 210 41.89 -1.80 -12.70
CA ASP A 210 42.87 -1.60 -13.75
C ASP A 210 42.12 -1.36 -15.06
N HIS A 211 42.26 -0.15 -15.59
CA HIS A 211 41.64 0.29 -16.82
C HIS A 211 42.60 0.24 -18.02
N VAL A 212 43.81 -0.32 -17.84
CA VAL A 212 44.88 -0.33 -18.84
C VAL A 212 44.91 -1.64 -19.62
N GLY A 213 44.59 -2.76 -18.98
CA GLY A 213 44.64 -4.10 -19.60
C GLY A 213 46.09 -4.57 -19.85
N ASN A 214 46.27 -5.71 -20.53
CA ASN A 214 47.61 -6.22 -20.82
C ASN A 214 48.31 -5.36 -21.89
N LEU A 215 49.33 -4.59 -21.48
CA LEU A 215 50.14 -3.70 -22.32
C LEU A 215 50.98 -4.43 -23.37
N GLU A 216 51.34 -5.70 -23.13
CA GLU A 216 52.14 -6.50 -24.08
C GLU A 216 51.33 -6.95 -25.30
N ALA A 217 50.01 -7.03 -25.14
CA ALA A 217 49.11 -7.51 -26.17
C ALA A 217 48.61 -6.42 -27.13
N MET A 218 49.14 -5.20 -27.03
CA MET A 218 48.78 -4.05 -27.84
C MET A 218 49.94 -3.67 -28.78
N THR A 219 49.60 -3.21 -29.98
CA THR A 219 50.55 -2.85 -31.02
C THR A 219 50.59 -1.33 -31.21
N TRP A 220 51.78 -0.74 -31.08
CA TRP A 220 52.10 0.65 -31.41
C TRP A 220 53.62 0.87 -31.44
N ASP A 221 54.07 1.99 -32.00
CA ASP A 221 55.47 2.39 -32.01
C ASP A 221 55.90 3.00 -30.67
N LYS A 222 56.49 2.16 -29.81
CA LYS A 222 56.93 2.51 -28.45
C LYS A 222 58.12 3.47 -28.45
N ASN A 223 59.07 3.26 -29.34
CA ASN A 223 60.35 3.96 -29.33
C ASN A 223 60.21 5.39 -29.84
N GLN A 224 59.44 5.57 -30.91
CA GLN A 224 59.20 6.90 -31.48
C GLN A 224 58.34 7.77 -30.55
N LEU A 225 57.33 7.18 -29.91
CA LEU A 225 56.49 7.88 -28.92
C LEU A 225 57.31 8.35 -27.71
N ARG A 226 58.23 7.53 -27.22
CA ARG A 226 59.11 7.89 -26.10
C ARG A 226 60.03 9.05 -26.47
N ALA A 227 60.67 8.99 -27.63
CA ALA A 227 61.55 10.06 -28.10
C ALA A 227 60.81 11.40 -28.25
N GLU A 228 59.57 11.40 -28.75
CA GLU A 228 58.76 12.63 -28.85
C GLU A 228 58.38 13.19 -27.48
N VAL A 229 58.02 12.34 -26.51
CA VAL A 229 57.61 12.78 -25.16
C VAL A 229 58.81 13.23 -24.31
N GLU A 230 59.97 12.62 -24.48
CA GLU A 230 61.20 13.02 -23.79
C GLU A 230 61.71 14.37 -24.29
N GLY A 231 61.51 14.69 -25.57
CA GLY A 231 61.87 15.97 -26.19
C GLY A 231 60.96 17.15 -25.87
N TYR A 232 59.89 16.96 -25.10
CA TYR A 232 59.03 18.06 -24.64
C TYR A 232 59.63 18.79 -23.43
N GLU A 233 59.54 20.12 -23.45
CA GLU A 233 59.89 20.98 -22.31
C GLU A 233 58.94 20.78 -21.11
N ASP A 234 59.44 21.07 -19.92
CA ASP A 234 58.64 21.04 -18.69
C ASP A 234 57.46 22.02 -18.77
N GLY A 235 56.28 21.57 -18.36
CA GLY A 235 55.05 22.35 -18.46
C GLY A 235 54.33 22.27 -19.82
N HIS A 236 54.86 21.55 -20.82
CA HIS A 236 54.18 21.34 -22.10
C HIS A 236 52.78 20.70 -21.92
N VAL A 237 51.78 21.18 -22.67
CA VAL A 237 50.40 20.71 -22.57
C VAL A 237 50.20 19.49 -23.47
N VAL A 238 50.26 18.29 -22.89
CA VAL A 238 50.13 17.04 -23.64
C VAL A 238 48.68 16.54 -23.68
N ASN A 239 48.11 16.42 -24.89
CA ASN A 239 46.87 15.68 -25.10
C ASN A 239 47.15 14.19 -25.37
N TRP A 240 47.16 13.40 -24.30
CA TRP A 240 47.48 11.96 -24.33
C TRP A 240 46.63 11.15 -25.30
N SER A 241 45.35 11.49 -25.50
CA SER A 241 44.47 10.77 -26.41
C SER A 241 44.78 11.04 -27.88
N ASN A 242 45.26 12.24 -28.20
CA ASN A 242 45.67 12.61 -29.55
C ASN A 242 47.07 12.08 -29.87
N LEU A 243 47.99 12.15 -28.90
CA LEU A 243 49.30 11.49 -28.98
C LEU A 243 49.13 10.00 -29.29
N ALA A 244 48.25 9.33 -28.55
CA ALA A 244 47.92 7.93 -28.77
C ALA A 244 47.29 7.59 -30.13
N ALA A 245 46.56 8.54 -30.73
CA ALA A 245 46.00 8.36 -32.06
C ALA A 245 47.08 8.49 -33.15
N ARG A 246 48.06 9.39 -32.98
CA ARG A 246 49.18 9.56 -33.92
C ARG A 246 50.05 8.30 -34.02
N TYR A 247 50.23 7.61 -32.89
CA TYR A 247 51.03 6.38 -32.81
C TYR A 247 50.22 5.09 -32.98
N ASN A 248 48.97 5.18 -33.47
CA ASN A 248 48.11 4.05 -33.76
C ASN A 248 47.99 3.02 -32.61
N VAL A 249 47.71 3.50 -31.40
CA VAL A 249 47.46 2.61 -30.24
C VAL A 249 46.20 1.79 -30.45
N CYS A 250 46.39 0.56 -30.92
CA CYS A 250 45.33 -0.36 -31.30
C CYS A 250 45.16 -1.51 -30.29
N ASN A 251 43.92 -1.97 -30.17
CA ASN A 251 43.56 -3.17 -29.43
C ASN A 251 43.90 -4.44 -30.26
N LYS A 252 43.72 -5.63 -29.65
CA LYS A 252 43.91 -6.93 -30.32
C LYS A 252 43.13 -7.10 -31.64
N SER A 253 42.06 -6.34 -31.85
CA SER A 253 41.23 -6.38 -33.05
C SER A 253 41.62 -5.33 -34.11
N GLY A 254 42.76 -4.66 -33.96
CA GLY A 254 43.26 -3.66 -34.92
C GLY A 254 42.53 -2.31 -34.89
N GLN A 255 41.67 -2.06 -33.89
CA GLN A 255 40.92 -0.81 -33.74
C GLN A 255 41.58 0.10 -32.69
N LEU A 256 41.50 1.41 -32.88
CA LEU A 256 41.99 2.41 -31.91
C LEU A 256 41.37 2.19 -30.52
N ALA A 257 42.22 2.05 -29.49
CA ALA A 257 41.73 1.80 -28.14
C ALA A 257 40.93 3.00 -27.58
N LYS A 258 39.79 2.72 -26.93
CA LYS A 258 38.93 3.77 -26.33
C LYS A 258 39.59 4.49 -25.15
N ASN A 259 40.47 3.79 -24.44
CA ASN A 259 41.27 4.22 -23.29
C ASN A 259 42.74 4.54 -23.65
N ARG A 260 43.05 4.70 -24.94
CA ARG A 260 44.42 4.86 -25.48
C ARG A 260 45.32 5.90 -24.78
N GLY A 261 44.74 7.01 -24.31
CA GLY A 261 45.51 8.02 -23.58
C GLY A 261 45.97 7.57 -22.19
N GLN A 262 45.17 6.76 -21.48
CA GLN A 262 45.56 6.18 -20.18
C GLN A 262 46.59 5.07 -20.35
N ILE A 263 46.50 4.33 -21.46
CA ILE A 263 47.40 3.26 -21.82
C ILE A 263 48.83 3.77 -22.00
N ILE A 264 49.04 4.78 -22.85
CA ILE A 264 50.36 5.39 -23.04
C ILE A 264 50.88 6.02 -21.76
N LYS A 265 50.01 6.69 -20.99
CA LYS A 265 50.41 7.30 -19.73
C LYS A 265 50.98 6.28 -18.75
N SER A 266 50.33 5.12 -18.65
CA SER A 266 50.75 4.03 -17.76
C SER A 266 52.03 3.36 -18.26
N TRP A 267 52.18 3.19 -19.58
CA TRP A 267 53.41 2.66 -20.19
C TRP A 267 54.61 3.60 -20.01
N LEU A 268 54.44 4.91 -20.24
CA LEU A 268 55.51 5.89 -20.01
C LEU A 268 55.98 5.92 -18.55
N ILE A 269 55.04 5.77 -17.60
CA ILE A 269 55.37 5.64 -16.18
C ILE A 269 56.17 4.35 -15.92
N SER A 270 55.81 3.22 -16.55
CA SER A 270 56.58 1.97 -16.41
C SER A 270 57.98 2.03 -17.02
N GLU A 271 58.19 2.88 -18.03
CA GLU A 271 59.49 3.12 -18.67
C GLU A 271 60.35 4.18 -17.96
N GLY A 272 59.85 4.75 -16.86
CA GLY A 272 60.58 5.73 -16.04
C GLY A 272 60.45 7.19 -16.50
N VAL A 273 59.53 7.51 -17.41
CA VAL A 273 59.27 8.91 -17.82
C VAL A 273 58.41 9.61 -16.78
N ASP A 274 58.86 10.75 -16.25
CA ASP A 274 58.07 11.54 -15.31
C ASP A 274 56.94 12.29 -16.04
N VAL A 275 55.75 11.68 -16.02
CA VAL A 275 54.56 12.25 -16.66
C VAL A 275 53.95 13.40 -15.83
N THR A 276 54.43 13.67 -14.62
CA THR A 276 53.93 14.76 -13.76
C THR A 276 54.49 16.13 -14.14
N ARG A 277 55.59 16.17 -14.92
CA ARG A 277 56.19 17.40 -15.46
C ARG A 277 55.32 18.12 -16.50
N PHE A 278 54.35 17.43 -17.10
CA PHE A 278 53.48 17.99 -18.15
C PHE A 278 52.24 18.67 -17.59
N SER A 279 51.83 19.79 -18.21
CA SER A 279 50.63 20.52 -17.80
C SER A 279 49.36 19.77 -18.22
N THR A 280 48.41 19.65 -17.29
CA THR A 280 47.07 19.13 -17.57
C THR A 280 46.13 20.29 -17.83
N GLN A 281 45.42 20.27 -18.96
CA GLN A 281 44.48 21.32 -19.42
C GLN A 281 43.31 21.62 -18.44
N CYS A 282 43.27 20.99 -17.26
CA CYS A 282 42.20 21.06 -16.27
C CYS A 282 42.70 21.31 -14.83
N ARG A 283 43.73 22.14 -14.62
CA ARG A 283 43.98 22.72 -13.29
C ARG A 283 43.48 24.17 -13.24
N LYS A 284 42.32 24.39 -12.63
CA LYS A 284 42.00 25.67 -11.96
C LYS A 284 42.10 25.49 -10.45
N SER A 285 43.01 26.28 -9.89
CA SER A 285 43.38 26.61 -8.49
C SER A 285 43.29 25.61 -7.34
N ASN A 286 42.31 24.71 -7.18
CA ASN A 286 42.08 24.08 -5.85
C ASN A 286 42.01 22.55 -5.79
N GLY A 287 42.51 21.80 -6.78
CA GLY A 287 42.67 20.34 -6.64
C GLY A 287 41.37 19.51 -6.45
N ILE A 288 40.19 20.10 -6.59
CA ILE A 288 38.91 19.40 -6.43
C ILE A 288 38.45 18.87 -7.80
N PRO A 289 38.15 17.56 -7.95
CA PRO A 289 37.56 17.01 -9.16
C PRO A 289 36.20 17.64 -9.47
N ILE A 290 35.96 17.97 -10.74
CA ILE A 290 34.67 18.50 -11.21
C ILE A 290 33.58 17.43 -11.00
N SER A 291 32.76 17.61 -9.96
CA SER A 291 31.51 16.85 -9.80
C SER A 291 30.60 17.13 -10.99
N ARG A 292 30.12 16.07 -11.66
CA ARG A 292 29.06 16.19 -12.67
C ARG A 292 27.86 16.95 -12.10
N ARG A 293 27.27 17.81 -12.95
CA ARG A 293 26.13 18.73 -12.72
C ARG A 293 25.21 18.34 -11.55
N LYS A 294 25.19 19.19 -10.51
CA LYS A 294 24.13 19.23 -9.50
C LYS A 294 22.92 19.92 -10.13
N LYS A 295 21.77 19.25 -10.30
CA LYS A 295 20.52 19.97 -10.59
C LYS A 295 20.26 20.92 -9.42
N ARG A 296 20.18 22.23 -9.70
CA ARG A 296 19.87 23.24 -8.68
C ARG A 296 18.50 22.90 -8.08
N ARG A 297 18.41 22.87 -6.75
CA ARG A 297 17.11 22.89 -6.07
C ARG A 297 16.40 24.16 -6.55
N ILE A 298 15.19 23.99 -7.08
CA ILE A 298 14.29 25.11 -7.33
C ILE A 298 14.05 25.75 -5.96
N VAL A 299 14.36 27.04 -5.85
CA VAL A 299 14.08 27.84 -4.66
C VAL A 299 12.58 28.08 -4.68
N GLY A 300 11.83 27.23 -3.98
CA GLY A 300 10.38 27.28 -3.93
C GLY A 300 9.80 26.15 -3.08
N GLY A 301 9.58 26.44 -1.80
CA GLY A 301 8.64 25.74 -0.94
C GLY A 301 9.10 24.40 -0.38
N GLU A 302 8.92 24.23 0.92
CA GLU A 302 9.14 23.00 1.70
C GLU A 302 8.15 21.89 1.33
N ILE A 303 8.18 21.43 0.08
CA ILE A 303 7.44 20.24 -0.34
C ILE A 303 8.41 19.06 -0.19
N SER A 304 8.47 18.51 1.03
CA SER A 304 9.11 17.21 1.26
C SER A 304 8.14 16.12 0.80
N PHE A 305 8.44 15.44 -0.29
CA PHE A 305 7.73 14.21 -0.62
C PHE A 305 8.02 13.15 0.45
N PRO A 306 7.02 12.34 0.87
CA PRO A 306 7.24 11.19 1.72
C PRO A 306 8.38 10.36 1.13
N THR A 307 9.42 10.16 1.92
CA THR A 307 10.60 9.42 1.50
C THR A 307 10.47 8.03 2.08
N GLU A 308 10.74 6.98 1.30
CA GLU A 308 10.76 5.63 1.85
C GLU A 308 11.68 5.58 3.07
N VAL A 309 11.24 4.90 4.13
CA VAL A 309 11.92 4.90 5.43
C VAL A 309 13.33 4.31 5.31
N HIS A 310 14.24 4.56 6.25
CA HIS A 310 15.52 3.86 6.24
C HIS A 310 15.36 2.42 6.74
N PRO A 311 15.97 1.37 6.14
CA PRO A 311 15.72 0.00 6.59
C PRO A 311 16.27 -0.28 7.99
N LYS A 312 17.22 0.54 8.46
CA LYS A 312 17.64 0.52 9.88
C LYS A 312 16.50 0.88 10.82
N VAL A 313 15.75 1.94 10.50
CA VAL A 313 14.60 2.38 11.30
C VAL A 313 13.51 1.31 11.26
N LEU A 314 13.22 0.74 10.09
CA LEU A 314 12.28 -0.38 9.98
C LEU A 314 12.67 -1.59 10.84
N LYS A 315 13.95 -1.97 10.82
CA LYS A 315 14.46 -3.06 11.67
C LYS A 315 14.31 -2.75 13.16
N GLN A 316 14.64 -1.54 13.57
CA GLN A 316 14.52 -1.12 14.96
C GLN A 316 13.06 -1.13 15.40
N MET A 317 12.15 -0.56 14.60
CA MET A 317 10.71 -0.60 14.87
C MET A 317 10.19 -2.03 14.99
N LEU A 318 10.63 -2.93 14.11
CA LEU A 318 10.26 -4.35 14.20
C LEU A 318 10.77 -4.97 15.50
N GLN A 319 12.01 -4.69 15.89
CA GLN A 319 12.58 -5.16 17.16
C GLN A 319 11.82 -4.60 18.38
N GLU A 320 11.45 -3.33 18.36
CA GLU A 320 10.64 -2.69 19.40
C GLU A 320 9.25 -3.33 19.49
N LYS A 321 8.55 -3.50 18.36
CA LYS A 321 7.23 -4.18 18.32
C LYS A 321 7.31 -5.64 18.77
N LEU A 322 8.43 -6.32 18.52
CA LEU A 322 8.70 -7.67 19.03
C LEU A 322 8.95 -7.68 20.54
N GLN A 323 9.68 -6.70 21.08
CA GLN A 323 9.95 -6.56 22.51
C GLN A 323 8.70 -6.18 23.31
N ILE A 324 7.86 -5.30 22.76
CA ILE A 324 6.57 -4.90 23.34
C ILE A 324 5.56 -6.07 23.28
N GLY A 325 5.82 -7.10 22.48
CA GLY A 325 4.92 -8.24 22.31
C GLY A 325 3.77 -7.99 21.33
N THR A 326 3.80 -6.88 20.58
CA THR A 326 2.81 -6.58 19.53
C THR A 326 2.84 -7.62 18.42
N TYR A 327 4.01 -8.19 18.12
CA TYR A 327 4.15 -9.28 17.17
C TYR A 327 4.73 -10.52 17.86
N SER A 328 4.11 -11.67 17.64
CA SER A 328 4.67 -12.97 18.04
C SER A 328 5.44 -13.58 16.87
N ILE A 329 6.69 -13.97 17.12
CA ILE A 329 7.52 -14.67 16.12
C ILE A 329 7.06 -16.14 15.97
N GLY A 330 6.38 -16.68 16.98
CA GLY A 330 6.06 -18.11 17.06
C GLY A 330 7.27 -19.00 17.31
N GLU A 331 7.00 -20.28 17.43
CA GLU A 331 7.94 -21.35 17.70
C GLU A 331 8.53 -21.90 16.40
N ARG A 332 9.75 -22.43 16.49
CA ARG A 332 10.42 -23.03 15.34
C ARG A 332 9.95 -24.46 15.17
N ILE A 333 9.55 -24.80 13.95
CA ILE A 333 8.98 -26.11 13.62
C ILE A 333 9.63 -26.64 12.34
N VAL A 334 9.59 -27.97 12.14
CA VAL A 334 10.03 -28.64 10.90
C VAL A 334 11.44 -28.20 10.44
N PRO A 335 12.49 -28.54 11.19
CA PRO A 335 13.86 -28.24 10.79
C PRO A 335 14.22 -28.97 9.49
N THR A 336 14.55 -28.22 8.45
CA THR A 336 14.97 -28.75 7.15
C THR A 336 16.42 -28.38 6.87
N LYS A 337 17.22 -29.37 6.47
CA LYS A 337 18.62 -29.17 6.08
C LYS A 337 18.71 -28.76 4.61
N TYR A 338 19.46 -27.70 4.34
CA TYR A 338 19.77 -27.22 3.00
C TYR A 338 21.28 -27.15 2.80
N GLU A 339 21.72 -27.47 1.58
CA GLU A 339 23.12 -27.35 1.17
C GLU A 339 23.27 -26.08 0.32
N LYS A 340 24.26 -25.25 0.65
CA LYS A 340 24.65 -24.10 -0.16
C LYS A 340 26.07 -24.27 -0.67
N LEU A 341 26.25 -24.07 -1.96
CA LEU A 341 27.55 -23.93 -2.59
C LEU A 341 28.04 -22.48 -2.42
N ILE A 342 29.17 -22.32 -1.74
CA ILE A 342 29.82 -21.03 -1.49
C ILE A 342 31.18 -21.05 -2.20
N LEU A 343 31.38 -20.13 -3.14
CA LEU A 343 32.69 -19.89 -3.72
C LEU A 343 33.56 -19.13 -2.69
N SER A 344 34.64 -19.76 -2.26
CA SER A 344 35.62 -19.16 -1.34
C SER A 344 36.43 -18.07 -2.03
N LYS A 345 37.18 -17.29 -1.24
CA LYS A 345 38.09 -16.25 -1.77
C LYS A 345 39.17 -16.83 -2.68
N ASP A 346 39.48 -18.11 -2.49
CA ASP A 346 40.50 -18.86 -3.23
C ASP A 346 39.91 -19.56 -4.47
N LEU A 347 38.69 -19.20 -4.88
CA LEU A 347 37.94 -19.78 -6.02
C LEU A 347 37.57 -21.26 -5.85
N GLU A 348 37.68 -21.83 -4.65
CA GLU A 348 37.21 -23.17 -4.35
C GLU A 348 35.72 -23.18 -3.98
N ILE A 349 34.98 -24.19 -4.45
CA ILE A 349 33.57 -24.39 -4.11
C ILE A 349 33.48 -25.15 -2.79
N LYS A 350 33.01 -24.47 -1.73
CA LYS A 350 32.74 -25.06 -0.42
C LYS A 350 31.25 -25.38 -0.29
N ARG A 351 30.94 -26.61 0.12
CA ARG A 351 29.60 -27.05 0.49
C ARG A 351 29.37 -26.71 1.95
N VAL A 352 28.35 -25.90 2.23
CA VAL A 352 27.98 -25.53 3.59
C VAL A 352 26.54 -25.94 3.83
N ASP A 353 26.36 -26.85 4.78
CA ASP A 353 25.04 -27.25 5.25
C ASP A 353 24.53 -26.25 6.28
N PHE A 354 23.25 -25.91 6.18
CA PHE A 354 22.57 -25.07 7.15
C PHE A 354 21.13 -25.57 7.34
N ILE A 355 20.61 -25.33 8.54
CA ILE A 355 19.24 -25.71 8.88
C ILE A 355 18.37 -24.47 8.78
N THR A 356 17.22 -24.62 8.14
CA THR A 356 16.15 -23.62 8.22
C THR A 356 14.92 -24.26 8.80
N GLU A 357 14.22 -23.51 9.64
CA GLU A 357 13.02 -23.96 10.33
C GLU A 357 11.84 -23.09 9.89
N GLY A 358 10.67 -23.71 9.77
CA GLY A 358 9.40 -23.00 9.70
C GLY A 358 9.09 -22.32 11.04
N ARG A 359 8.10 -21.43 11.04
CA ARG A 359 7.59 -20.82 12.27
C ARG A 359 6.08 -20.96 12.36
N LYS A 360 5.59 -21.20 13.56
CA LYS A 360 4.15 -21.36 13.87
C LYS A 360 3.82 -20.72 15.21
N ILE A 361 2.65 -20.11 15.30
CA ILE A 361 2.04 -19.78 16.59
C ILE A 361 1.13 -20.97 16.98
N PRO A 362 1.35 -21.64 18.13
CA PRO A 362 0.52 -22.77 18.55
C PRO A 362 -0.94 -22.37 18.74
N LEU A 363 -1.86 -23.26 18.32
CA LEU A 363 -3.31 -23.04 18.43
C LEU A 363 -3.75 -22.83 19.88
N ARG A 364 -3.11 -23.50 20.84
CA ARG A 364 -3.33 -23.25 22.27
C ARG A 364 -3.13 -21.78 22.65
N ARG A 365 -1.96 -21.22 22.33
CA ARG A 365 -1.62 -19.83 22.65
C ARG A 365 -2.64 -18.86 22.05
N ILE A 366 -3.10 -19.15 20.84
CA ILE A 366 -4.11 -18.37 20.15
C ILE A 366 -5.45 -18.38 20.89
N ARG A 367 -5.89 -19.57 21.33
CA ARG A 367 -7.15 -19.70 22.08
C ARG A 367 -7.09 -18.93 23.40
N GLU A 368 -5.93 -18.93 24.05
CA GLU A 368 -5.63 -18.16 25.26
C GLU A 368 -5.61 -16.65 24.96
N ASP A 369 -4.90 -16.21 23.92
CA ASP A 369 -4.81 -14.80 23.51
C ASP A 369 -6.20 -14.24 23.10
N LEU A 370 -6.98 -15.00 22.33
CA LEU A 370 -8.37 -14.65 21.96
C LEU A 370 -9.28 -14.58 23.19
N LEU A 371 -9.17 -15.54 24.12
CA LEU A 371 -9.94 -15.52 25.37
C LEU A 371 -9.62 -14.26 26.19
N GLN A 372 -8.33 -13.92 26.29
CA GLN A 372 -7.88 -12.74 27.01
C GLN A 372 -8.38 -11.44 26.35
N LYS A 373 -8.30 -11.35 25.03
CA LYS A 373 -8.80 -10.21 24.25
C LYS A 373 -10.30 -10.01 24.42
N HIS A 374 -11.06 -11.10 24.47
CA HIS A 374 -12.53 -11.07 24.60
C HIS A 374 -13.01 -10.97 26.05
N SER A 375 -12.10 -10.98 27.02
CA SER A 375 -12.39 -11.08 28.46
C SER A 375 -13.41 -10.07 28.98
N GLN A 376 -13.41 -8.85 28.46
CA GLN A 376 -14.33 -7.78 28.87
C GLN A 376 -15.79 -8.04 28.43
N TYR A 377 -16.00 -8.86 27.41
CA TYR A 377 -17.31 -9.15 26.84
C TYR A 377 -17.88 -10.50 27.31
N LEU A 378 -17.08 -11.31 28.01
CA LEU A 378 -17.48 -12.64 28.50
C LEU A 378 -18.41 -12.58 29.71
N ARG A 379 -19.33 -13.54 29.80
CA ARG A 379 -20.01 -13.90 31.05
C ARG A 379 -19.10 -14.80 31.88
N LYS A 380 -18.50 -14.24 32.92
CA LYS A 380 -17.53 -14.94 33.79
C LYS A 380 -18.22 -15.61 34.98
N ASN A 381 -19.18 -16.49 34.69
CA ASN A 381 -19.95 -17.21 35.70
C ASN A 381 -19.18 -18.47 36.15
N ASN A 382 -18.91 -18.58 37.45
CA ASN A 382 -18.26 -19.76 38.04
C ASN A 382 -19.29 -20.84 38.42
N ASN A 383 -18.83 -22.02 38.83
CA ASN A 383 -19.74 -23.12 39.18
C ASN A 383 -20.66 -22.78 40.37
N ASN A 384 -20.18 -21.98 41.32
CA ASN A 384 -20.99 -21.55 42.47
C ASN A 384 -22.17 -20.67 42.04
N HIS A 385 -21.99 -19.80 41.04
CA HIS A 385 -23.05 -18.98 40.48
C HIS A 385 -24.24 -19.85 40.03
N TYR A 386 -23.96 -20.93 39.29
CA TYR A 386 -25.01 -21.82 38.80
C TYR A 386 -25.66 -22.67 39.90
N LEU A 387 -24.99 -22.87 41.04
CA LEU A 387 -25.58 -23.54 42.20
C LEU A 387 -26.51 -22.60 42.99
N GLU A 388 -26.17 -21.31 43.03
CA GLU A 388 -26.93 -20.27 43.74
C GLU A 388 -28.18 -19.79 42.98
N MET A 389 -28.23 -19.94 41.64
CA MET A 389 -29.41 -19.57 40.85
C MET A 389 -30.68 -20.30 41.32
N SER A 390 -31.85 -19.68 41.24
CA SER A 390 -33.10 -20.38 41.50
C SER A 390 -33.49 -21.29 40.30
N PRO A 391 -34.29 -22.34 40.49
CA PRO A 391 -34.77 -23.18 39.39
C PRO A 391 -35.51 -22.36 38.31
N THR A 392 -36.26 -21.35 38.74
CA THR A 392 -36.98 -20.43 37.86
C THR A 392 -36.04 -19.59 36.99
N GLN A 393 -34.94 -19.09 37.55
CA GLN A 393 -33.93 -18.33 36.82
C GLN A 393 -33.21 -19.20 35.78
N VAL A 394 -32.90 -20.45 36.13
CA VAL A 394 -32.25 -21.39 35.19
C VAL A 394 -33.18 -21.70 34.01
N MET A 395 -34.47 -21.97 34.29
CA MET A 395 -35.46 -22.22 33.23
C MET A 395 -35.67 -21.00 32.33
N GLU A 396 -35.79 -19.80 32.91
CA GLU A 396 -35.97 -18.57 32.15
C GLU A 396 -34.76 -18.30 31.24
N ARG A 397 -33.54 -18.51 31.76
CA ARG A 397 -32.33 -18.36 30.96
C ARG A 397 -32.25 -19.38 29.82
N LEU A 398 -32.54 -20.65 30.08
CA LEU A 398 -32.59 -21.68 29.03
C LEU A 398 -33.67 -21.40 27.99
N LYS A 399 -34.81 -20.82 28.40
CA LYS A 399 -35.88 -20.40 27.49
C LYS A 399 -35.44 -19.25 26.58
N VAL A 400 -34.74 -18.26 27.12
CA VAL A 400 -34.17 -17.15 26.33
C VAL A 400 -33.17 -17.65 25.30
N LEU A 401 -32.38 -18.68 25.66
CA LEU A 401 -31.43 -19.31 24.75
C LEU A 401 -32.07 -20.28 23.74
N GLY A 402 -33.37 -20.56 23.85
CA GLY A 402 -34.07 -21.52 22.98
C GLY A 402 -33.69 -22.98 23.23
N GLU A 403 -33.11 -23.28 24.39
CA GLU A 403 -32.53 -24.59 24.74
C GLU A 403 -33.35 -25.35 25.80
N LEU A 404 -34.53 -24.84 26.15
CA LEU A 404 -35.45 -25.51 27.07
C LEU A 404 -36.21 -26.62 26.34
N GLU A 405 -35.99 -27.88 26.73
CA GLU A 405 -36.74 -29.02 26.20
C GLU A 405 -38.00 -29.27 27.06
N GLU A 406 -39.11 -28.61 26.74
CA GLU A 406 -40.38 -28.69 27.51
C GLU A 406 -40.92 -30.14 27.64
N ASN A 407 -40.53 -31.04 26.72
CA ASN A 407 -41.05 -32.42 26.63
C ASN A 407 -40.19 -33.48 27.33
N LYS A 408 -39.02 -33.12 27.86
CA LYS A 408 -38.19 -34.03 28.67
C LYS A 408 -38.11 -33.43 30.07
N GLY A 409 -38.73 -34.10 31.05
CA GLY A 409 -38.59 -33.74 32.46
C GLY A 409 -37.13 -33.87 32.91
N LEU A 410 -36.32 -32.87 32.60
CA LEU A 410 -34.93 -32.77 33.00
C LEU A 410 -34.89 -32.44 34.49
N ASP A 411 -34.07 -33.20 35.21
CA ASP A 411 -33.75 -32.92 36.60
C ASP A 411 -33.15 -31.50 36.74
N GLU A 412 -33.39 -30.85 37.88
CA GLU A 412 -32.94 -29.47 38.13
C GLU A 412 -31.42 -29.35 38.01
N MET A 413 -30.70 -30.36 38.53
CA MET A 413 -29.25 -30.42 38.44
C MET A 413 -28.79 -30.55 36.99
N ALA A 414 -29.49 -31.34 36.17
CA ALA A 414 -29.20 -31.48 34.74
C ALA A 414 -29.44 -30.17 33.97
N MET A 415 -30.45 -29.37 34.34
CA MET A 415 -30.68 -28.05 33.75
C MET A 415 -29.55 -27.06 34.09
N ARG A 416 -29.07 -27.06 35.35
CA ARG A 416 -27.92 -26.25 35.78
C ARG A 416 -26.65 -26.63 35.04
N GLU A 417 -26.36 -27.93 34.93
CA GLU A 417 -25.22 -28.43 34.16
C GLU A 417 -25.31 -28.09 32.68
N LYS A 418 -26.51 -28.19 32.08
CA LYS A 418 -26.73 -27.79 30.68
C LYS A 418 -26.44 -26.29 30.49
N LEU A 419 -26.95 -25.44 31.38
CA LEU A 419 -26.71 -24.00 31.31
C LEU A 419 -25.22 -23.66 31.48
N ALA A 420 -24.57 -24.23 32.50
CA ALA A 420 -23.14 -24.03 32.73
C ALA A 420 -22.32 -24.46 31.50
N THR A 421 -22.65 -25.60 30.91
CA THR A 421 -21.99 -26.09 29.69
C THR A 421 -22.19 -25.14 28.52
N LEU A 422 -23.38 -24.58 28.32
CA LEU A 422 -23.64 -23.63 27.23
C LEU A 422 -22.86 -22.32 27.41
N GLU A 423 -22.91 -21.71 28.59
CA GLU A 423 -22.25 -20.41 28.84
C GLU A 423 -20.71 -20.53 28.93
N GLN A 424 -20.18 -21.73 29.23
CA GLN A 424 -18.74 -22.02 29.26
C GLN A 424 -18.21 -22.66 27.96
N THR A 425 -19.04 -22.83 26.92
CA THR A 425 -18.59 -23.41 25.64
C THR A 425 -18.55 -22.37 24.53
N ARG A 426 -17.34 -22.02 24.06
CA ARG A 426 -17.16 -21.13 22.91
C ARG A 426 -17.13 -21.91 21.61
N ASN A 427 -17.62 -21.31 20.54
CA ASN A 427 -17.52 -21.86 19.19
C ASN A 427 -16.43 -21.11 18.41
N LEU A 428 -15.40 -21.81 17.93
CA LEU A 428 -14.34 -21.22 17.12
C LEU A 428 -14.41 -21.79 15.70
N MET A 429 -14.36 -20.92 14.70
CA MET A 429 -14.20 -21.28 13.30
C MET A 429 -12.73 -21.21 12.92
N VAL A 430 -12.21 -22.25 12.27
CA VAL A 430 -10.83 -22.36 11.80
C VAL A 430 -10.84 -22.51 10.30
N TRP A 431 -10.26 -21.57 9.58
CA TRP A 431 -10.08 -21.63 8.14
C TRP A 431 -8.63 -22.00 7.80
N LEU A 432 -8.45 -23.10 7.08
CA LEU A 432 -7.14 -23.57 6.61
C LEU A 432 -7.04 -23.44 5.09
N ASP A 433 -5.99 -22.75 4.63
CA ASP A 433 -5.72 -22.56 3.21
C ASP A 433 -4.22 -22.52 2.90
N ASN A 434 -3.85 -22.73 1.64
CA ASN A 434 -2.52 -22.41 1.14
C ASN A 434 -2.61 -21.19 0.22
N SER A 435 -2.19 -20.04 0.74
CA SER A 435 -2.29 -18.76 0.05
C SER A 435 -0.93 -18.28 -0.41
N THR A 436 -0.90 -17.51 -1.50
CA THR A 436 0.31 -16.85 -1.96
C THR A 436 0.30 -15.40 -1.51
N VAL A 437 1.28 -15.00 -0.70
CA VAL A 437 1.49 -13.61 -0.31
C VAL A 437 2.81 -13.15 -0.92
N ALA A 438 2.78 -12.07 -1.72
CA ALA A 438 3.98 -11.51 -2.34
C ALA A 438 4.87 -12.52 -3.10
N ASN A 439 4.23 -13.38 -3.92
CA ASN A 439 4.88 -14.44 -4.70
C ASN A 439 5.56 -15.54 -3.86
N HIS A 440 5.22 -15.65 -2.58
CA HIS A 440 5.63 -16.76 -1.73
C HIS A 440 4.40 -17.53 -1.26
N GLY A 441 4.44 -18.86 -1.36
CA GLY A 441 3.39 -19.73 -0.83
C GLY A 441 3.49 -19.81 0.69
N TYR A 442 2.34 -19.81 1.35
CA TYR A 442 2.19 -19.92 2.78
C TYR A 442 1.02 -20.84 3.11
N LEU A 443 1.23 -21.76 4.04
CA LEU A 443 0.13 -22.40 4.73
C LEU A 443 -0.42 -21.40 5.75
N VAL A 444 -1.66 -20.96 5.51
CA VAL A 444 -2.37 -19.96 6.30
C VAL A 444 -3.47 -20.64 7.13
N CYS A 445 -3.49 -20.36 8.43
CA CYS A 445 -4.59 -20.70 9.32
C CYS A 445 -5.20 -19.41 9.87
N LEU A 446 -6.51 -19.24 9.71
CA LEU A 446 -7.27 -18.13 10.27
C LEU A 446 -8.26 -18.69 11.29
N VAL A 447 -8.36 -18.08 12.47
CA VAL A 447 -9.28 -18.52 13.52
C VAL A 447 -10.14 -17.33 13.91
N THR A 448 -11.40 -17.61 14.17
CA THR A 448 -12.39 -16.61 14.55
C THR A 448 -13.29 -17.19 15.62
N CYS A 449 -13.53 -16.45 16.69
CA CYS A 449 -14.55 -16.84 17.66
C CYS A 449 -15.90 -16.45 17.09
N LEU A 450 -16.86 -17.37 17.07
CA LEU A 450 -18.24 -17.05 16.71
C LEU A 450 -18.92 -16.43 17.92
N TYR A 451 -19.66 -15.34 17.69
CA TYR A 451 -20.40 -14.69 18.75
C TYR A 451 -21.59 -15.56 19.16
N ASP A 452 -21.72 -15.77 20.47
CA ASP A 452 -22.80 -16.54 21.08
C ASP A 452 -23.31 -15.79 22.33
N PRO A 453 -24.58 -15.34 22.37
CA PRO A 453 -25.14 -14.61 23.50
C PRO A 453 -25.27 -15.45 24.79
N ALA A 454 -25.09 -16.78 24.72
CA ALA A 454 -24.92 -17.62 25.90
C ALA A 454 -23.59 -17.33 26.61
N VAL A 455 -22.51 -17.16 25.84
CA VAL A 455 -21.15 -16.97 26.35
C VAL A 455 -20.81 -15.51 26.57
N PHE A 456 -21.25 -14.64 25.66
CA PHE A 456 -20.93 -13.22 25.64
C PHE A 456 -22.14 -12.38 26.07
N HIS A 457 -21.86 -11.18 26.57
CA HIS A 457 -22.88 -10.17 26.81
C HIS A 457 -23.48 -9.68 25.50
N THR A 458 -24.77 -9.34 25.52
CA THR A 458 -25.40 -8.65 24.38
C THR A 458 -25.03 -7.16 24.39
N PRO A 459 -25.10 -6.46 23.24
CA PRO A 459 -24.85 -5.02 23.19
C PRO A 459 -25.69 -4.22 24.18
N GLU A 460 -26.94 -4.63 24.43
CA GLU A 460 -27.85 -4.00 25.39
C GLU A 460 -27.35 -4.19 26.82
N GLU A 461 -27.11 -5.44 27.23
CA GLU A 461 -26.61 -5.77 28.57
C GLU A 461 -25.27 -5.07 28.86
N TYR A 462 -24.38 -5.03 27.88
CA TYR A 462 -23.07 -4.40 28.02
C TYR A 462 -23.17 -2.89 28.15
N LYS A 463 -24.11 -2.27 27.41
CA LYS A 463 -24.39 -0.84 27.51
C LYS A 463 -24.99 -0.49 28.86
N GLU A 464 -25.89 -1.31 29.40
CA GLU A 464 -26.43 -1.12 30.75
C GLU A 464 -25.34 -1.22 31.82
N LYS A 465 -24.44 -2.20 31.69
CA LYS A 465 -23.36 -2.44 32.66
C LYS A 465 -22.23 -1.41 32.63
N THR A 466 -21.87 -0.92 31.44
CA THR A 466 -20.65 -0.10 31.24
C THR A 466 -20.91 1.31 30.71
N SER A 467 -22.17 1.63 30.37
CA SER A 467 -22.56 2.86 29.66
C SER A 467 -21.90 3.06 28.28
N LYS A 468 -21.24 2.03 27.73
CA LYS A 468 -20.59 2.07 26.41
C LYS A 468 -21.42 1.31 25.39
N SER A 469 -21.65 1.93 24.22
CA SER A 469 -22.25 1.27 23.08
C SER A 469 -21.15 0.69 22.19
N VAL A 470 -21.11 -0.63 22.07
CA VAL A 470 -20.11 -1.38 21.29
C VAL A 470 -20.83 -2.48 20.51
N ASP A 471 -20.42 -2.69 19.26
CA ASP A 471 -20.85 -3.84 18.46
C ASP A 471 -20.01 -5.05 18.88
N ILE A 472 -20.50 -5.81 19.86
CA ILE A 472 -19.77 -6.92 20.47
C ILE A 472 -19.55 -8.04 19.44
N GLN A 473 -20.56 -8.35 18.62
CA GLN A 473 -20.43 -9.39 17.61
C GLN A 473 -19.26 -9.09 16.68
N LYS A 474 -19.15 -7.85 16.19
CA LYS A 474 -18.03 -7.45 15.32
C LYS A 474 -16.66 -7.56 15.99
N GLU A 475 -16.56 -7.23 17.28
CA GLU A 475 -15.30 -7.34 18.03
C GLU A 475 -14.89 -8.79 18.27
N ILE A 476 -15.86 -9.67 18.58
CA ILE A 476 -15.63 -11.11 18.84
C ILE A 476 -15.34 -11.89 17.56
N GLU A 477 -16.09 -11.61 16.50
CA GLU A 477 -15.97 -12.28 15.20
C GLU A 477 -14.85 -11.68 14.32
N ASN A 478 -13.99 -10.84 14.88
CA ASN A 478 -12.84 -10.31 14.17
C ASN A 478 -11.79 -11.43 13.97
N PRO A 479 -11.49 -11.83 12.72
CA PRO A 479 -10.61 -12.96 12.46
C PRO A 479 -9.15 -12.65 12.80
N GLU A 480 -8.43 -13.66 13.27
CA GLU A 480 -6.98 -13.60 13.48
C GLU A 480 -6.25 -14.59 12.58
N VAL A 481 -5.01 -14.28 12.20
CA VAL A 481 -4.15 -15.12 11.35
C VAL A 481 -3.06 -15.76 12.21
N HIS A 482 -2.85 -17.06 12.07
CA HIS A 482 -2.21 -17.89 13.09
C HIS A 482 -0.99 -18.68 12.62
N ILE A 483 -1.18 -19.51 11.60
CA ILE A 483 -0.09 -20.29 11.01
C ILE A 483 0.27 -19.57 9.72
N ILE A 484 1.52 -19.11 9.62
CA ILE A 484 2.11 -18.63 8.37
C ILE A 484 3.40 -19.41 8.23
N ALA A 485 3.28 -20.67 7.81
CA ALA A 485 4.44 -21.46 7.47
C ALA A 485 4.74 -21.23 5.99
N ARG A 486 5.94 -20.74 5.68
CA ARG A 486 6.36 -20.65 4.27
C ARG A 486 6.36 -22.07 3.71
N CYS A 487 5.53 -22.29 2.71
CA CYS A 487 5.25 -23.61 2.18
C CYS A 487 4.81 -23.45 0.72
N SER A 488 5.46 -24.14 -0.22
CA SER A 488 4.96 -24.16 -1.59
C SER A 488 3.63 -24.91 -1.71
N SER A 489 3.03 -24.86 -2.90
CA SER A 489 1.84 -25.64 -3.23
C SER A 489 2.11 -27.15 -3.38
N ALA A 490 3.37 -27.60 -3.26
CA ALA A 490 3.75 -29.00 -3.41
C ALA A 490 3.26 -29.85 -2.22
N ASP A 491 2.70 -31.03 -2.53
CA ASP A 491 2.18 -31.95 -1.51
C ASP A 491 3.27 -32.38 -0.52
N GLN A 492 4.48 -32.67 -0.99
CA GLN A 492 5.57 -33.13 -0.13
C GLN A 492 5.92 -32.11 0.96
N GLU A 493 5.94 -30.81 0.62
CA GLU A 493 6.26 -29.74 1.55
C GLU A 493 5.08 -29.41 2.49
N GLN A 494 3.83 -29.58 2.06
CA GLN A 494 2.67 -29.41 2.94
C GLN A 494 2.57 -30.55 3.98
N LEU A 495 2.96 -31.77 3.58
CA LEU A 495 2.90 -32.95 4.44
C LEU A 495 3.94 -32.92 5.56
N THR A 496 5.06 -32.18 5.40
CA THR A 496 6.03 -32.01 6.50
C THR A 496 5.42 -31.29 7.72
N TYR A 497 4.32 -30.54 7.53
CA TYR A 497 3.61 -29.87 8.61
C TYR A 497 2.50 -30.72 9.24
N ALA A 498 2.34 -32.00 8.86
CA ALA A 498 1.26 -32.84 9.35
C ALA A 498 1.37 -33.15 10.86
N GLU A 499 2.55 -33.49 11.37
CA GLU A 499 2.76 -33.75 12.82
C GLU A 499 2.42 -32.53 13.67
N THR A 500 2.92 -31.37 13.27
CA THR A 500 2.66 -30.10 13.95
C THR A 500 1.18 -29.72 13.98
N ARG A 501 0.39 -30.20 13.00
CA ARG A 501 -1.08 -30.03 13.00
C ARG A 501 -1.76 -31.03 13.93
N VAL A 502 -1.33 -32.29 13.92
CA VAL A 502 -1.82 -33.32 14.85
C VAL A 502 -1.58 -32.89 16.30
N GLU A 503 -0.41 -32.35 16.60
CA GLU A 503 -0.08 -31.78 17.91
C GLU A 503 -1.09 -30.69 18.33
N CYS A 504 -1.36 -29.71 17.46
CA CYS A 504 -2.36 -28.67 17.78
C CYS A 504 -3.76 -29.22 18.00
N ILE A 505 -4.14 -30.29 17.29
CA ILE A 505 -5.42 -30.97 17.48
C ILE A 505 -5.45 -31.69 18.83
N GLN A 506 -4.35 -32.31 19.25
CA GLN A 506 -4.25 -32.98 20.54
C GLN A 506 -4.41 -32.01 21.71
N GLU A 507 -3.88 -30.80 21.58
CA GLU A 507 -4.00 -29.72 22.57
C GLU A 507 -5.44 -29.20 22.75
N LEU A 508 -6.36 -29.48 21.80
CA LEU A 508 -7.75 -29.03 21.88
C LEU A 508 -8.51 -29.62 23.07
N LYS A 509 -8.05 -30.76 23.60
CA LYS A 509 -8.63 -31.37 24.79
C LYS A 509 -8.46 -30.51 26.05
N ASN A 510 -7.52 -29.58 26.04
CA ASN A 510 -7.26 -28.72 27.17
C ASN A 510 -8.18 -27.50 27.11
N ASN A 511 -8.92 -27.27 28.20
CA ASN A 511 -9.73 -26.06 28.38
C ASN A 511 -8.83 -24.83 28.51
N CYS A 512 -9.32 -23.69 28.07
CA CYS A 512 -8.67 -22.40 28.33
C CYS A 512 -9.25 -21.83 29.63
N LYS A 513 -8.40 -21.27 30.49
CA LYS A 513 -8.84 -20.67 31.75
C LYS A 513 -8.64 -19.16 31.70
N ILE A 514 -9.62 -18.42 32.20
CA ILE A 514 -9.47 -17.01 32.53
C ILE A 514 -10.06 -16.76 33.91
N ASP A 515 -9.30 -16.07 34.76
CA ASP A 515 -9.59 -15.94 36.19
C ASP A 515 -9.79 -17.35 36.83
N ASP A 516 -11.01 -17.66 37.30
CA ASP A 516 -11.40 -18.95 37.88
C ASP A 516 -12.43 -19.73 37.05
N VAL A 517 -12.66 -19.33 35.81
CA VAL A 517 -13.63 -19.98 34.91
C VAL A 517 -12.89 -20.71 33.80
N GLU A 518 -13.22 -21.98 33.61
CA GLU A 518 -12.77 -22.78 32.48
C GLU A 518 -13.74 -22.64 31.31
N TYR A 519 -13.19 -22.43 30.12
CA TYR A 519 -13.92 -22.39 28.87
C TYR A 519 -13.51 -23.57 27.99
N ASN A 520 -14.51 -24.28 27.51
CA ASN A 520 -14.36 -25.31 26.50
C ASN A 520 -14.50 -24.67 25.10
N ASP A 521 -13.63 -25.05 24.18
CA ASP A 521 -13.70 -24.56 22.80
C ASP A 521 -14.16 -25.69 21.86
N LYS A 522 -15.29 -25.46 21.20
CA LYS A 522 -15.75 -26.27 20.08
C LYS A 522 -15.23 -25.67 18.79
N LEU A 523 -14.29 -26.37 18.14
CA LEU A 523 -13.71 -25.92 16.88
C LEU A 523 -14.52 -26.45 15.70
N ARG A 524 -14.67 -25.61 14.68
CA ARG A 524 -15.26 -25.93 13.37
C ARG A 524 -14.22 -25.65 12.31
N PHE A 525 -13.68 -26.69 11.68
CA PHE A 525 -12.66 -26.54 10.65
C PHE A 525 -13.33 -26.41 9.29
N SER A 526 -13.12 -25.26 8.68
CA SER A 526 -13.42 -24.96 7.30
C SER A 526 -12.12 -25.08 6.50
N HIS A 527 -12.15 -25.90 5.47
CA HIS A 527 -11.07 -25.98 4.52
C HIS A 527 -11.39 -25.02 3.37
N GLY A 528 -10.35 -24.44 2.78
CA GLY A 528 -10.48 -23.53 1.65
C GLY A 528 -11.08 -24.16 0.40
N ASP A 529 -10.48 -23.83 -0.75
CA ASP A 529 -10.94 -24.37 -2.02
C ASP A 529 -10.80 -25.91 -2.12
N SER A 530 -11.34 -26.49 -3.19
CA SER A 530 -11.27 -27.93 -3.41
C SER A 530 -9.84 -28.51 -3.37
N PRO A 531 -8.79 -27.85 -3.89
CA PRO A 531 -7.40 -28.25 -3.69
C PRO A 531 -6.98 -28.47 -2.23
N ALA A 532 -7.34 -27.57 -1.31
CA ALA A 532 -7.04 -27.73 0.11
C ALA A 532 -7.78 -28.94 0.70
N ARG A 533 -9.08 -29.07 0.41
CA ARG A 533 -9.89 -30.24 0.83
C ARG A 533 -9.33 -31.56 0.30
N ALA A 534 -8.95 -31.58 -0.98
CA ALA A 534 -8.35 -32.75 -1.62
C ALA A 534 -7.03 -33.13 -0.97
N HIS A 535 -6.21 -32.14 -0.61
CA HIS A 535 -4.99 -32.37 0.14
C HIS A 535 -5.29 -33.04 1.50
N GLU A 536 -6.18 -32.48 2.32
CA GLU A 536 -6.47 -33.07 3.65
C GLU A 536 -7.04 -34.48 3.56
N ALA A 537 -7.94 -34.73 2.60
CA ALA A 537 -8.55 -36.04 2.39
C ALA A 537 -7.63 -37.07 1.69
N GLY A 538 -6.42 -36.69 1.28
CA GLY A 538 -5.53 -37.55 0.50
C GLY A 538 -6.02 -37.88 -0.91
N GLN A 539 -6.88 -37.03 -1.47
CA GLN A 539 -7.41 -37.11 -2.84
C GLN A 539 -6.41 -36.48 -3.82
N GLN A 540 -6.43 -36.94 -5.06
CA GLN A 540 -5.74 -36.27 -6.15
C GLN A 540 -6.22 -34.81 -6.32
N LYS A 541 -5.27 -33.90 -6.53
CA LYS A 541 -5.55 -32.52 -6.93
C LYS A 541 -5.78 -32.49 -8.44
N GLY A 542 -6.99 -32.15 -8.87
CA GLY A 542 -7.39 -32.21 -10.29
C GLY A 542 -7.58 -33.64 -10.82
N GLY A 543 -7.90 -33.76 -12.10
CA GLY A 543 -8.26 -35.04 -12.74
C GLY A 543 -9.74 -35.39 -12.61
N ASN A 544 -10.13 -36.58 -13.05
CA ASN A 544 -11.54 -36.90 -13.32
C ASN A 544 -12.41 -37.17 -12.08
N TYR A 545 -11.86 -37.13 -10.87
CA TYR A 545 -12.59 -37.38 -9.62
C TYR A 545 -12.47 -36.16 -8.72
N PHE A 546 -13.29 -35.15 -8.99
CA PHE A 546 -13.18 -33.81 -8.39
C PHE A 546 -13.61 -33.76 -6.92
N CYS A 547 -14.58 -34.58 -6.54
CA CYS A 547 -15.14 -34.58 -5.20
C CYS A 547 -14.34 -35.51 -4.28
N SER A 548 -13.84 -34.97 -3.17
CA SER A 548 -13.07 -35.72 -2.18
C SER A 548 -13.91 -36.70 -1.35
N THR A 549 -15.25 -36.61 -1.42
CA THR A 549 -16.17 -37.36 -0.56
C THR A 549 -17.00 -38.42 -1.29
N CYS A 550 -17.55 -38.14 -2.48
CA CYS A 550 -18.45 -39.07 -3.17
C CYS A 550 -17.79 -39.89 -4.30
N GLY A 551 -16.62 -39.47 -4.81
CA GLY A 551 -15.89 -40.22 -5.83
C GLY A 551 -16.60 -40.32 -7.19
N VAL A 552 -17.52 -39.40 -7.50
CA VAL A 552 -18.14 -39.27 -8.84
C VAL A 552 -17.07 -38.93 -9.88
N HIS A 553 -17.15 -39.60 -11.04
CA HIS A 553 -16.30 -39.32 -12.19
C HIS A 553 -16.82 -38.09 -12.97
N CYS A 554 -15.94 -37.34 -13.61
CA CYS A 554 -16.26 -36.11 -14.35
C CYS A 554 -17.34 -36.32 -15.40
N ASP A 555 -17.29 -37.42 -16.13
CA ASP A 555 -18.25 -37.74 -17.19
C ASP A 555 -19.66 -38.05 -16.65
N MET A 556 -19.80 -38.26 -15.35
CA MET A 556 -21.07 -38.61 -14.70
C MET A 556 -21.63 -37.46 -13.87
N THR A 557 -21.04 -36.26 -13.94
CA THR A 557 -21.50 -35.12 -13.12
C THR A 557 -22.86 -34.57 -13.58
N ASP A 558 -23.22 -34.78 -14.84
CA ASP A 558 -24.48 -34.31 -15.42
C ASP A 558 -25.65 -35.28 -15.17
N ASP A 559 -25.34 -36.53 -14.79
CA ASP A 559 -26.35 -37.51 -14.39
C ASP A 559 -26.73 -37.27 -12.92
N LEU A 560 -27.76 -36.44 -12.71
CA LEU A 560 -28.24 -36.08 -11.38
C LEU A 560 -28.67 -37.31 -10.56
N ALA A 561 -29.24 -38.34 -11.21
CA ALA A 561 -29.64 -39.56 -10.52
C ALA A 561 -28.41 -40.34 -10.03
N HIS A 562 -27.35 -40.42 -10.85
CA HIS A 562 -26.08 -41.01 -10.42
C HIS A 562 -25.44 -40.23 -9.28
N VAL A 563 -25.38 -38.89 -9.40
CA VAL A 563 -24.79 -38.00 -8.39
C VAL A 563 -25.51 -38.12 -7.06
N LEU A 564 -26.84 -38.00 -7.03
CA LEU A 564 -27.63 -38.07 -5.79
C LEU A 564 -27.57 -39.45 -5.12
N ASN A 565 -27.36 -40.52 -5.88
CA ASN A 565 -27.21 -41.87 -5.35
C ASN A 565 -25.77 -42.22 -4.94
N CYS A 566 -24.79 -41.36 -5.22
CA CYS A 566 -23.42 -41.61 -4.80
C CYS A 566 -23.26 -41.42 -3.29
N LYS A 567 -22.86 -42.50 -2.61
CA LYS A 567 -22.63 -42.49 -1.17
C LYS A 567 -21.39 -41.67 -0.83
N VAL A 568 -21.52 -40.82 0.17
CA VAL A 568 -20.42 -40.11 0.80
C VAL A 568 -19.53 -41.10 1.57
N GLU A 569 -18.23 -41.10 1.30
CA GLU A 569 -17.24 -41.94 1.97
C GLU A 569 -16.63 -41.22 3.18
N THR A 570 -16.37 -41.97 4.25
CA THR A 570 -15.70 -41.45 5.45
C THR A 570 -14.17 -41.49 5.32
N LEU A 571 -13.46 -40.76 6.19
CA LEU A 571 -11.99 -40.81 6.23
C LEU A 571 -11.46 -42.22 6.55
N GLU A 572 -12.18 -43.00 7.36
CA GLU A 572 -11.85 -44.40 7.68
C GLU A 572 -11.95 -45.29 6.44
N THR A 573 -13.00 -45.08 5.65
CA THR A 573 -13.21 -45.82 4.41
C THR A 573 -12.07 -45.53 3.43
N ARG A 574 -11.64 -44.27 3.37
CA ARG A 574 -10.51 -43.83 2.54
C ARG A 574 -9.18 -44.41 3.03
N GLN A 575 -8.92 -44.37 4.34
CA GLN A 575 -7.74 -44.98 4.94
C GLN A 575 -7.69 -46.48 4.60
N SER A 576 -8.80 -47.19 4.86
CA SER A 576 -8.96 -48.63 4.59
C SER A 576 -8.70 -48.98 3.13
N ALA A 577 -9.19 -48.15 2.21
CA ALA A 577 -8.95 -48.31 0.77
C ALA A 577 -7.46 -48.16 0.41
N ILE A 578 -6.69 -47.32 1.09
CA ILE A 578 -5.25 -47.15 0.82
C ILE A 578 -4.45 -48.30 1.44
N ILE A 579 -4.70 -48.62 2.71
CA ILE A 579 -3.92 -49.64 3.44
C ILE A 579 -4.19 -51.07 2.96
N SER A 580 -5.30 -51.34 2.26
CA SER A 580 -5.58 -52.65 1.67
C SER A 580 -4.62 -53.00 0.53
N GLY A 581 -3.97 -52.00 -0.06
CA GLY A 581 -2.93 -52.19 -1.08
C GLY A 581 -1.56 -52.48 -0.47
N LYS A 582 -0.90 -53.55 -0.92
CA LYS A 582 0.43 -53.93 -0.41
C LYS A 582 1.49 -52.87 -0.72
N ILE A 583 1.51 -52.36 -1.96
CA ILE A 583 2.49 -51.34 -2.39
C ILE A 583 2.11 -49.98 -1.82
N ALA A 584 0.82 -49.64 -1.84
CA ALA A 584 0.31 -48.42 -1.23
C ALA A 584 0.67 -48.31 0.26
N LEU A 585 0.47 -49.38 1.04
CA LEU A 585 0.84 -49.43 2.45
C LEU A 585 2.35 -49.27 2.65
N LYS A 586 3.16 -50.03 1.89
CA LYS A 586 4.63 -49.93 1.96
C LYS A 586 5.10 -48.50 1.66
N ASN A 587 4.59 -47.89 0.60
CA ASN A 587 4.94 -46.53 0.20
C ASN A 587 4.45 -45.48 1.20
N SER A 588 3.29 -45.70 1.82
CA SER A 588 2.76 -44.82 2.88
C SER A 588 3.61 -44.89 4.15
N LYS A 589 4.06 -46.09 4.55
CA LYS A 589 5.01 -46.25 5.67
C LYS A 589 6.35 -45.55 5.42
N ASN A 590 6.77 -45.51 4.16
CA ASN A 590 7.94 -44.76 3.72
C ASN A 590 7.66 -43.26 3.50
N GLN A 591 6.50 -42.76 3.94
CA GLN A 591 6.12 -41.34 3.87
C GLN A 591 6.25 -40.73 2.45
N LYS A 592 5.94 -41.51 1.42
CA LYS A 592 5.83 -40.97 0.06
C LYS A 592 4.56 -40.13 -0.07
N ALA A 593 4.66 -38.88 -0.52
CA ALA A 593 3.49 -38.01 -0.72
C ALA A 593 2.43 -38.57 -1.68
N LYS A 594 2.86 -39.34 -2.68
CA LYS A 594 1.98 -40.03 -3.65
C LYS A 594 2.29 -41.53 -3.66
N PRO A 595 1.76 -42.32 -2.71
CA PRO A 595 2.03 -43.75 -2.59
C PRO A 595 1.68 -44.58 -3.83
N LEU A 596 0.71 -44.12 -4.60
CA LEU A 596 0.24 -44.74 -5.85
C LEU A 596 0.79 -44.07 -7.12
N GLY A 597 1.69 -43.10 -6.97
CA GLY A 597 2.27 -42.36 -8.09
C GLY A 597 3.47 -43.09 -8.70
N ASN A 598 3.59 -43.03 -10.03
CA ASN A 598 4.76 -43.50 -10.79
C ASN A 598 5.16 -44.96 -10.52
N LEU A 599 4.18 -45.84 -10.27
CA LEU A 599 4.43 -47.26 -10.05
C LEU A 599 4.98 -47.93 -11.33
N THR A 600 5.83 -48.93 -11.15
CA THR A 600 6.27 -49.83 -12.23
C THR A 600 5.17 -50.83 -12.59
N LYS A 601 5.27 -51.52 -13.74
CA LYS A 601 4.27 -52.53 -14.14
C LYS A 601 4.13 -53.64 -13.07
N GLN A 602 5.25 -54.15 -12.58
CA GLN A 602 5.29 -55.18 -11.54
C GLN A 602 4.67 -54.70 -10.21
N GLU A 603 4.92 -53.44 -9.82
CA GLU A 603 4.28 -52.87 -8.63
C GLU A 603 2.76 -52.70 -8.81
N LEU A 604 2.30 -52.35 -10.02
CA LEU A 604 0.86 -52.27 -10.33
C LEU A 604 0.20 -53.64 -10.27
N GLU A 605 0.81 -54.67 -10.85
CA GLU A 605 0.33 -56.06 -10.79
C GLU A 605 0.21 -56.52 -9.34
N GLN A 606 1.23 -56.26 -8.51
CA GLN A 606 1.21 -56.61 -7.08
C GLN A 606 0.17 -55.83 -6.28
N GLU A 607 0.01 -54.53 -6.57
CA GLU A 607 -0.98 -53.67 -5.92
C GLU A 607 -2.41 -54.12 -6.26
N LEU A 608 -2.70 -54.40 -7.53
CA LEU A 608 -4.00 -54.90 -7.99
C LEU A 608 -4.29 -56.30 -7.44
N ALA A 609 -3.30 -57.21 -7.48
CA ALA A 609 -3.44 -58.55 -6.91
C ALA A 609 -3.75 -58.52 -5.40
N SER A 610 -3.10 -57.61 -4.65
CA SER A 610 -3.41 -57.43 -3.22
C SER A 610 -4.84 -56.94 -2.95
N ARG A 611 -5.49 -56.36 -3.97
CA ARG A 611 -6.87 -55.90 -3.95
C ARG A 611 -7.84 -56.89 -4.61
N GLN A 612 -7.36 -58.11 -4.92
CA GLN A 612 -8.10 -59.16 -5.62
C GLN A 612 -8.59 -58.75 -7.02
N ILE A 613 -7.79 -57.94 -7.72
CA ILE A 613 -8.03 -57.53 -9.11
C ILE A 613 -6.91 -58.13 -9.96
N PHE A 614 -7.28 -58.96 -10.93
CA PHE A 614 -6.36 -59.65 -11.83
C PHE A 614 -6.68 -59.21 -13.27
N ASP A 615 -5.67 -58.70 -13.97
CA ASP A 615 -5.78 -58.25 -15.36
C ASP A 615 -4.39 -58.33 -16.02
N ASP A 616 -4.33 -58.69 -17.30
CA ASP A 616 -3.10 -58.93 -18.07
C ASP A 616 -2.76 -57.76 -19.02
N GLY A 617 -3.16 -56.55 -18.61
CA GLY A 617 -2.97 -55.32 -19.38
C GLY A 617 -1.52 -54.83 -19.47
N ASN A 618 -1.31 -53.86 -20.36
CA ASN A 618 -0.07 -53.09 -20.35
C ASN A 618 -0.02 -52.15 -19.13
N LYS A 619 1.11 -51.48 -18.89
CA LYS A 619 1.26 -50.57 -17.73
C LYS A 619 0.16 -49.49 -17.66
N ALA A 620 -0.26 -48.94 -18.79
CA ALA A 620 -1.28 -47.90 -18.84
C ALA A 620 -2.67 -48.45 -18.49
N ASP A 621 -3.00 -49.63 -18.98
CA ASP A 621 -4.27 -50.32 -18.69
C ASP A 621 -4.40 -50.61 -17.19
N LEU A 622 -3.34 -51.18 -16.59
CA LEU A 622 -3.29 -51.47 -15.15
C LEU A 622 -3.38 -50.18 -14.31
N GLN A 623 -2.72 -49.10 -14.75
CA GLN A 623 -2.81 -47.80 -14.08
C GLN A 623 -4.23 -47.21 -14.15
N ASN A 624 -4.90 -47.33 -15.29
CA ASN A 624 -6.29 -46.88 -15.47
C ASN A 624 -7.26 -47.70 -14.62
N LEU A 625 -7.07 -49.02 -14.57
CA LEU A 625 -7.85 -49.92 -13.73
C LEU A 625 -7.72 -49.56 -12.24
N LEU A 626 -6.48 -49.36 -11.77
CA LEU A 626 -6.22 -48.90 -10.41
C LEU A 626 -6.85 -47.53 -10.14
N SER A 627 -6.71 -46.59 -11.06
CA SER A 627 -7.26 -45.22 -10.91
C SER A 627 -8.79 -45.23 -10.79
N ARG A 628 -9.48 -46.05 -11.60
CA ARG A 628 -10.94 -46.26 -11.51
C ARG A 628 -11.33 -46.89 -10.19
N LYS A 629 -10.59 -47.89 -9.71
CA LYS A 629 -10.86 -48.53 -8.41
C LYS A 629 -10.68 -47.56 -7.24
N MET A 630 -9.64 -46.72 -7.29
CA MET A 630 -9.32 -45.79 -6.23
C MET A 630 -10.20 -44.53 -6.24
N ARG A 631 -10.86 -44.20 -7.36
CA ARG A 631 -11.74 -43.01 -7.49
C ARG A 631 -11.04 -41.72 -7.05
N GLY A 632 -9.78 -41.57 -7.47
CA GLY A 632 -8.93 -40.43 -7.16
C GLY A 632 -8.30 -40.41 -5.76
N LYS A 633 -8.53 -41.43 -4.92
CA LYS A 633 -7.78 -41.61 -3.65
C LYS A 633 -6.31 -41.88 -3.95
N GLN A 634 -5.40 -41.06 -3.44
CA GLN A 634 -3.95 -41.21 -3.68
C GLN A 634 -3.17 -41.63 -2.45
N ARG A 635 -3.58 -41.17 -1.27
CA ARG A 635 -2.91 -41.44 0.01
C ARG A 635 -3.91 -41.50 1.16
N VAL A 636 -3.45 -41.93 2.33
CA VAL A 636 -4.21 -41.80 3.58
C VAL A 636 -4.47 -40.32 3.90
N PRO A 637 -5.53 -39.98 4.64
CA PRO A 637 -5.76 -38.61 5.13
C PRO A 637 -4.50 -38.00 5.77
N THR A 638 -4.30 -36.70 5.60
CA THR A 638 -3.06 -36.02 6.01
C THR A 638 -2.72 -36.18 7.49
N LEU A 639 -3.74 -36.20 8.37
CA LEU A 639 -3.57 -36.44 9.80
C LEU A 639 -2.96 -37.83 10.12
N LEU A 640 -3.08 -38.78 9.20
CA LEU A 640 -2.56 -40.15 9.34
C LEU A 640 -1.27 -40.35 8.53
N PHE A 641 -0.70 -39.31 7.94
CA PHE A 641 0.44 -39.43 7.03
C PHE A 641 1.65 -40.12 7.67
N HIS A 642 1.96 -39.79 8.93
CA HIS A 642 3.09 -40.39 9.66
C HIS A 642 2.75 -41.76 10.25
N ASN A 643 1.47 -42.00 10.59
CA ASN A 643 0.97 -43.27 11.13
C ASN A 643 -0.22 -43.82 10.31
N PRO A 644 0.00 -44.36 9.10
CA PRO A 644 -1.09 -44.73 8.17
C PRO A 644 -2.05 -45.78 8.68
N GLN A 645 -1.67 -46.56 9.69
CA GLN A 645 -2.48 -47.64 10.28
C GLN A 645 -3.15 -47.25 11.61
N GLN A 646 -2.91 -46.03 12.11
CA GLN A 646 -3.54 -45.56 13.35
C GLN A 646 -5.06 -45.47 13.15
N LYS A 647 -5.82 -45.95 14.13
CA LYS A 647 -7.28 -45.93 14.05
C LYS A 647 -7.79 -44.51 14.30
N LEU A 648 -8.67 -44.04 13.41
CA LEU A 648 -9.42 -42.79 13.56
C LEU A 648 -10.40 -42.79 14.76
N SER A 649 -10.62 -43.94 15.42
CA SER A 649 -11.48 -44.07 16.60
C SER A 649 -10.85 -43.59 17.90
N GLU A 650 -9.56 -43.22 17.91
CA GLU A 650 -8.93 -42.62 19.09
C GLU A 650 -9.57 -41.25 19.42
N PRO A 651 -9.72 -40.88 20.71
CA PRO A 651 -10.48 -39.69 21.14
C PRO A 651 -10.07 -38.37 20.45
N ILE A 652 -8.80 -38.26 20.04
CA ILE A 652 -8.22 -37.12 19.32
C ILE A 652 -8.83 -36.98 17.92
N MET A 653 -9.05 -38.10 17.25
CA MET A 653 -9.56 -38.16 15.87
C MET A 653 -11.10 -38.12 15.82
N LYS A 654 -11.78 -38.56 16.89
CA LYS A 654 -13.24 -38.43 17.04
C LYS A 654 -13.69 -36.97 17.20
N PHE A 655 -12.91 -36.16 17.93
CA PHE A 655 -13.08 -34.70 18.01
C PHE A 655 -12.84 -34.03 16.64
N CYS A 656 -11.89 -34.55 15.86
CA CYS A 656 -11.60 -34.12 14.49
C CYS A 656 -12.72 -34.46 13.49
N LEU A 657 -13.38 -35.62 13.56
CA LEU A 657 -14.37 -36.02 12.54
C LEU A 657 -15.70 -35.28 12.67
N VAL A 658 -16.09 -34.93 13.89
CA VAL A 658 -17.24 -34.05 14.14
C VAL A 658 -16.94 -32.61 13.69
N SER A 659 -15.67 -32.19 13.60
CA SER A 659 -15.28 -30.80 13.33
C SER A 659 -14.58 -30.52 11.99
N HIS A 660 -13.95 -31.50 11.33
CA HIS A 660 -13.22 -31.35 10.04
C HIS A 660 -14.12 -31.39 8.81
N PHE A 661 -15.35 -31.89 8.95
CA PHE A 661 -16.33 -32.02 7.87
C PHE A 661 -17.73 -31.60 8.34
N MET A 662 -17.82 -30.62 9.24
CA MET A 662 -19.11 -30.01 9.57
C MET A 662 -19.52 -28.99 8.51
N MET A 663 -19.95 -29.48 7.34
CA MET A 663 -21.31 -29.14 6.96
C MET A 663 -22.18 -29.96 7.91
N TRP A 664 -22.98 -29.31 8.73
CA TRP A 664 -23.84 -29.97 9.69
C TRP A 664 -24.71 -31.03 9.00
N GLY A 665 -24.43 -32.28 9.32
CA GLY A 665 -25.09 -33.49 8.82
C GLY A 665 -24.10 -34.64 8.87
N ILE A 666 -24.48 -35.79 9.43
CA ILE A 666 -23.68 -37.02 9.54
C ILE A 666 -22.73 -37.07 10.76
N ILE A 667 -23.28 -37.36 11.95
CA ILE A 667 -22.82 -38.49 12.82
C ILE A 667 -24.02 -39.08 13.59
N SER A 668 -25.17 -38.41 13.66
CA SER A 668 -26.42 -39.01 14.13
C SER A 668 -27.49 -39.04 13.03
N ASN A 669 -27.75 -40.23 12.51
CA ASN A 669 -28.91 -40.62 11.69
C ASN A 669 -29.17 -39.84 10.38
N GLY A 670 -28.72 -40.43 9.27
CA GLY A 670 -29.66 -40.71 8.17
C GLY A 670 -29.80 -39.73 7.00
N ALA A 671 -29.21 -38.53 6.99
CA ALA A 671 -29.26 -37.68 5.80
C ALA A 671 -27.99 -36.84 5.62
N SER A 672 -27.14 -37.23 4.68
CA SER A 672 -26.07 -36.38 4.15
C SER A 672 -26.62 -35.55 3.01
N LEU A 673 -26.71 -34.22 3.17
CA LEU A 673 -26.79 -33.35 2.00
C LEU A 673 -25.45 -33.47 1.27
N HIS A 674 -25.49 -34.14 0.12
CA HIS A 674 -24.48 -34.06 -0.93
C HIS A 674 -24.06 -32.59 -1.06
N ASP A 675 -22.78 -32.26 -1.18
CA ASP A 675 -22.33 -30.88 -1.44
C ASP A 675 -22.77 -30.49 -2.86
N VAL A 676 -24.07 -30.22 -3.03
CA VAL A 676 -24.69 -29.96 -4.33
C VAL A 676 -24.14 -28.66 -4.91
N GLY A 677 -23.60 -27.76 -4.08
CA GLY A 677 -22.92 -26.54 -4.52
C GLY A 677 -21.72 -26.81 -5.43
N HIS A 678 -20.99 -27.92 -5.24
CA HIS A 678 -19.88 -28.30 -6.11
C HIS A 678 -20.34 -28.81 -7.48
N HIS A 679 -21.50 -29.47 -7.53
CA HIS A 679 -22.13 -29.91 -8.78
C HIS A 679 -22.83 -28.75 -9.51
N PHE A 680 -23.52 -27.87 -8.79
CA PHE A 680 -24.22 -26.70 -9.36
C PHE A 680 -23.29 -25.60 -9.87
N MET A 681 -22.14 -25.33 -9.21
CA MET A 681 -21.16 -24.37 -9.73
C MET A 681 -20.56 -24.80 -11.09
N MET A 682 -20.60 -26.09 -11.42
CA MET A 682 -20.09 -26.62 -12.70
C MET A 682 -21.12 -26.51 -13.82
N TRP A 683 -22.43 -26.55 -13.52
CA TRP A 683 -23.50 -26.25 -14.48
C TRP A 683 -23.37 -24.84 -15.07
N GLY A 684 -22.87 -23.88 -14.29
CA GLY A 684 -22.64 -22.51 -14.75
C GLY A 684 -21.52 -22.33 -15.78
N LYS A 685 -20.62 -23.32 -15.95
CA LYS A 685 -19.51 -23.24 -16.93
C LYS A 685 -19.86 -23.73 -18.34
N HIS A 686 -21.01 -24.37 -18.53
CA HIS A 686 -21.49 -24.82 -19.84
C HIS A 686 -22.64 -23.97 -20.41
N LEU A 687 -22.99 -22.86 -19.74
CA LEU A 687 -23.98 -21.88 -20.20
C LEU A 687 -23.35 -20.58 -20.76
N HIS A 688 -22.07 -20.61 -21.15
CA HIS A 688 -21.41 -19.53 -21.91
C HIS A 688 -20.69 -20.05 -23.15
#